data_AF-K1XHX2-F1
#
_entry.id   AF-K1XHX2-F1
#
_cell.length_a   1.000
_cell.length_b   1.000
_cell.length_c   1.000
_cell.angle_alpha   90.00
_cell.angle_beta   90.00
_cell.angle_gamma   90.00
#
_symmetry.space_group_name_H-M   'P 1'
#
loop_
_entity.id
_entity.type
_entity.pdbx_description
1 polymer ?
#
loop_
_entity_poly.entity_id
_entity_poly.type
_entity_poly.pdbx_seq_one_letter_code
_entity_poly.pdbx_strand_id
1 'polypeptide(L)'
;MLNFGILGNNARNLLYIKKFNDKKGIRLANNKLQTKDFLVERGIPFAKTYGVISDRKELYEFDFSYLPKKNFVVKPNQWSKWQWVYIVKYIAEELPEWNIEIVPPKNRFQRLWDQIRKIFFQEFEDKHNHHHGKYQIGDELLTDQEFRRRLLDILDGKHSMTLGWDKIIVEEKLIPGELFKEFCEFGLADIRVIAFNLVPVATMIRVPTKDSGGKANLAQWGLWFGIEVGSGKITSLLWKNKIYKFKFPKRFAHFQNRKLPYRNDILFLSSKVQYFVNLWYLALDRVITNEWPKLLEINARAGLEVQKVSDTRLKNVLHKIADLKIVDPEKWVEIAKSLFTPEKSDLLRNKLLYLSQYAKFIIKEKEEEEKIDIIVEVDLNKSGNYMSQNLFDKIKENKRERYLDLYENEITLKKAKFSSMESLVENKVILGNKTASNYLIKPVHKTLAKIEVINPQSIDPSETTELHTIDQKVDKLAKRLNLSARLRPLNYFGELDKFITLHGKYNPIFKYKWPEEQKLLQTREEIAKLTAQLHILKSPFAQIFLKKLEELELRRNLILAYSQQDFDTISLYNKKLFGEFDDGLLKIAKSKVLDRQEFGIKKGVLGKSLKLSEIEKIIEKYLIEKKIYGVDIVFSYDTLSRISLIMGKQIKISISKSAVFKEESLRATLAHEVDTHLVRYLNGIKSWRKILQSWSGFYGFDEEWLAIWNSNTVLPDDYEKISLYKKYVVTHELQKFSFSKAAEYIRFIYPERSLEWIFKTIIRSKRGIIHTENIWSWYLKDKIYLDGFTKIDQWIQAGNTPEKMYKWKMKIEDLIYII
;
A
#
# COMPACT_ATOMS: atom_id res chain seq x y z
N MET A 1 -31.46 34.64 -4.43
CA MET A 1 -30.59 34.30 -3.28
C MET A 1 -29.21 33.88 -3.79
N LEU A 2 -28.14 34.55 -3.37
CA LEU A 2 -26.76 34.14 -3.71
C LEU A 2 -26.44 32.79 -3.05
N ASN A 3 -26.26 31.75 -3.86
CA ASN A 3 -25.91 30.41 -3.36
C ASN A 3 -24.37 30.29 -3.26
N PHE A 4 -23.82 30.61 -2.09
CA PHE A 4 -22.37 30.58 -1.84
C PHE A 4 -21.74 29.18 -1.76
N GLY A 5 -22.52 28.11 -1.93
CA GLY A 5 -22.03 26.73 -1.92
C GLY A 5 -21.58 26.20 -0.55
N ILE A 6 -21.91 26.92 0.52
CA ILE A 6 -21.62 26.52 1.91
C ILE A 6 -22.71 25.57 2.39
N LEU A 7 -22.33 24.53 3.15
CA LEU A 7 -23.27 23.61 3.77
C LEU A 7 -23.64 24.10 5.17
N GLY A 8 -24.93 24.12 5.51
CA GLY A 8 -25.43 24.40 6.86
C GLY A 8 -25.77 23.13 7.63
N ASN A 9 -25.81 23.19 8.97
CA ASN A 9 -26.08 22.03 9.84
C ASN A 9 -27.43 21.35 9.53
N ASN A 10 -28.49 22.14 9.31
CA ASN A 10 -29.81 21.61 9.00
C ASN A 10 -29.82 20.90 7.63
N ALA A 11 -29.23 21.53 6.61
CA ALA A 11 -29.09 20.95 5.28
C ALA A 11 -28.26 19.66 5.31
N ARG A 12 -27.15 19.62 6.06
CA ARG A 12 -26.35 18.40 6.27
C ARG A 12 -27.20 17.27 6.85
N ASN A 13 -27.94 17.57 7.92
CA ASN A 13 -28.75 16.57 8.62
C ASN A 13 -29.88 16.03 7.74
N LEU A 14 -30.59 16.91 7.02
CA LEU A 14 -31.75 16.52 6.22
C LEU A 14 -31.37 15.90 4.87
N LEU A 15 -30.45 16.53 4.13
CA LEU A 15 -30.16 16.16 2.75
C LEU A 15 -29.15 15.03 2.61
N TYR A 16 -28.28 14.84 3.62
CA TYR A 16 -27.19 13.87 3.53
C TYR A 16 -27.28 12.79 4.61
N ILE A 17 -27.33 13.16 5.89
CA ILE A 17 -27.33 12.18 6.98
C ILE A 17 -28.65 11.40 7.00
N LYS A 18 -29.81 12.07 7.12
CA LYS A 18 -31.11 11.39 7.17
C LYS A 18 -31.42 10.63 5.88
N LYS A 19 -30.97 11.15 4.73
CA LYS A 19 -31.21 10.56 3.42
C LYS A 19 -30.38 9.29 3.18
N PHE A 20 -29.11 9.28 3.57
CA PHE A 20 -28.17 8.25 3.14
C PHE A 20 -27.53 7.43 4.27
N ASN A 21 -27.56 7.89 5.53
CA ASN A 21 -27.04 7.11 6.66
C ASN A 21 -28.17 6.35 7.34
N ASP A 22 -28.07 5.02 7.38
CA ASP A 22 -29.04 4.19 8.07
C ASP A 22 -28.90 4.30 9.61
N LYS A 23 -29.97 3.95 10.33
CA LYS A 23 -29.97 4.03 11.80
C LYS A 23 -28.95 3.06 12.42
N LYS A 24 -28.72 1.89 11.79
CA LYS A 24 -27.78 0.87 12.29
C LYS A 24 -26.34 1.36 12.20
N GLY A 25 -25.92 1.93 11.07
CA GLY A 25 -24.60 2.53 10.90
C GLY A 25 -24.36 3.71 11.83
N ILE A 26 -25.38 4.56 12.06
CA ILE A 26 -25.27 5.65 13.05
C ILE A 26 -25.06 5.09 14.45
N ARG A 27 -25.78 4.03 14.82
CA ARG A 27 -25.61 3.37 16.13
C ARG A 27 -24.22 2.74 16.27
N LEU A 28 -23.71 2.10 15.21
CA LEU A 28 -22.35 1.57 15.17
C LEU A 28 -21.34 2.69 15.46
N ALA A 29 -21.44 3.81 14.73
CA ALA A 29 -20.54 4.96 14.89
C ALA A 29 -20.59 5.63 16.28
N ASN A 30 -21.70 5.50 17.01
CA ASN A 30 -21.82 6.05 18.36
C ASN A 30 -21.15 5.16 19.43
N ASN A 31 -20.81 3.92 19.11
CA ASN A 31 -20.19 2.95 20.02
C ASN A 31 -18.75 2.68 19.57
N LYS A 32 -17.76 3.18 20.32
CA LYS A 32 -16.35 3.10 19.94
C LYS A 32 -15.85 1.65 19.91
N LEU A 33 -16.24 0.83 20.88
CA LEU A 33 -15.85 -0.56 20.98
C LEU A 33 -16.43 -1.37 19.81
N GLN A 34 -17.73 -1.26 19.56
CA GLN A 34 -18.36 -1.95 18.43
C GLN A 34 -17.76 -1.52 17.09
N THR A 35 -17.55 -0.21 16.89
CA THR A 35 -16.87 0.30 15.68
C THR A 35 -15.48 -0.31 15.53
N LYS A 36 -14.71 -0.33 16.62
CA LYS A 36 -13.34 -0.84 16.63
C LYS A 36 -13.31 -2.33 16.31
N ASP A 37 -14.06 -3.15 17.04
CA ASP A 37 -14.09 -4.60 16.86
C ASP A 37 -14.52 -4.95 15.43
N PHE A 38 -15.58 -4.30 14.93
CA PHE A 38 -16.08 -4.46 13.57
C PHE A 38 -15.00 -4.13 12.52
N LEU A 39 -14.26 -3.02 12.67
CA LEU A 39 -13.31 -2.56 11.67
C LEU A 39 -11.92 -3.22 11.78
N VAL A 40 -11.49 -3.66 12.97
CA VAL A 40 -10.22 -4.36 13.17
C VAL A 40 -10.21 -5.68 12.42
N GLU A 41 -11.30 -6.45 12.46
CA GLU A 41 -11.44 -7.70 11.69
C GLU A 41 -11.32 -7.49 10.17
N ARG A 42 -11.59 -6.26 9.71
CA ARG A 42 -11.55 -5.82 8.30
C ARG A 42 -10.24 -5.13 7.92
N GLY A 43 -9.22 -5.23 8.78
CA GLY A 43 -7.87 -4.73 8.53
C GLY A 43 -7.72 -3.22 8.74
N ILE A 44 -8.59 -2.58 9.53
CA ILE A 44 -8.43 -1.16 9.88
C ILE A 44 -7.56 -1.02 11.14
N PRO A 45 -6.45 -0.26 11.10
CA PRO A 45 -5.58 -0.09 12.25
C PRO A 45 -6.19 0.79 13.36
N PHE A 46 -6.21 0.28 14.58
CA PHE A 46 -6.57 0.99 15.82
C PHE A 46 -5.46 0.87 16.88
N ALA A 47 -5.58 1.64 17.96
CA ALA A 47 -4.80 1.41 19.18
C ALA A 47 -5.08 0.00 19.73
N LYS A 48 -4.09 -0.71 20.28
CA LYS A 48 -4.34 -2.01 20.93
C LYS A 48 -5.24 -1.82 22.17
N THR A 49 -6.29 -2.63 22.31
CA THR A 49 -7.06 -2.70 23.56
C THR A 49 -6.31 -3.60 24.54
N TYR A 50 -6.12 -3.12 25.77
CA TYR A 50 -5.59 -3.93 26.87
C TYR A 50 -6.72 -4.52 27.73
N GLY A 51 -7.81 -3.80 27.90
CA GLY A 51 -8.97 -4.28 28.66
C GLY A 51 -10.22 -3.45 28.39
N VAL A 52 -11.37 -4.05 28.68
CA VAL A 52 -12.67 -3.39 28.71
C VAL A 52 -13.27 -3.68 30.08
N ILE A 53 -13.76 -2.64 30.74
CA ILE A 53 -14.41 -2.75 32.04
C ILE A 53 -15.86 -2.30 31.84
N SER A 54 -16.78 -3.24 32.02
CA SER A 54 -18.19 -3.10 31.69
C SER A 54 -19.04 -2.68 32.89
N ASP A 55 -18.60 -3.00 34.10
CA ASP A 55 -19.35 -2.72 35.32
C ASP A 55 -18.42 -2.49 36.53
N ARG A 56 -19.04 -2.23 37.69
CA ARG A 56 -18.31 -1.94 38.92
C ARG A 56 -17.51 -3.15 39.41
N LYS A 57 -18.05 -4.37 39.31
CA LYS A 57 -17.38 -5.60 39.75
C LYS A 57 -16.11 -5.83 38.92
N GLU A 58 -16.23 -5.76 37.59
CA GLU A 58 -15.06 -5.82 36.70
C GLU A 58 -14.07 -4.70 37.02
N LEU A 59 -14.52 -3.49 37.38
CA LEU A 59 -13.62 -2.40 37.76
C LEU A 59 -12.85 -2.70 39.04
N TYR A 60 -13.45 -3.38 40.02
CA TYR A 60 -12.77 -3.80 41.27
C TYR A 60 -11.80 -4.96 41.03
N GLU A 61 -12.16 -5.91 40.18
CA GLU A 61 -11.33 -7.08 39.87
C GLU A 61 -10.22 -6.78 38.84
N PHE A 62 -10.31 -5.66 38.11
CA PHE A 62 -9.31 -5.31 37.09
C PHE A 62 -7.94 -5.03 37.71
N ASP A 63 -6.95 -5.84 37.37
CA ASP A 63 -5.57 -5.64 37.78
C ASP A 63 -4.81 -4.76 36.76
N PHE A 64 -4.60 -3.51 37.11
CA PHE A 64 -3.86 -2.54 36.31
C PHE A 64 -2.33 -2.81 36.28
N SER A 65 -1.80 -3.70 37.13
CA SER A 65 -0.37 -4.02 37.21
C SER A 65 0.17 -4.76 35.98
N TYR A 66 -0.69 -5.53 35.29
CA TYR A 66 -0.36 -6.25 34.05
C TYR A 66 -0.31 -5.36 32.81
N LEU A 67 -0.72 -4.09 32.93
CA LEU A 67 -0.61 -3.13 31.83
C LEU A 67 0.86 -2.77 31.56
N PRO A 68 1.21 -2.30 30.34
CA PRO A 68 2.57 -1.89 30.05
C PRO A 68 3.05 -0.84 31.06
N LYS A 69 4.17 -1.13 31.76
CA LYS A 69 4.70 -0.41 32.93
C LYS A 69 4.98 1.10 32.78
N LYS A 70 4.62 1.76 31.66
CA LYS A 70 4.96 3.17 31.42
C LYS A 70 3.81 4.07 31.03
N ASN A 71 2.86 3.68 30.18
CA ASN A 71 1.71 4.54 29.83
C ASN A 71 0.56 3.78 29.16
N PHE A 72 -0.68 4.15 29.47
CA PHE A 72 -1.89 3.70 28.77
C PHE A 72 -2.93 4.82 28.69
N VAL A 73 -3.99 4.61 27.91
CA VAL A 73 -5.12 5.52 27.79
C VAL A 73 -6.37 4.87 28.35
N VAL A 74 -7.13 5.61 29.15
CA VAL A 74 -8.45 5.21 29.62
C VAL A 74 -9.50 6.15 29.05
N LYS A 75 -10.57 5.62 28.47
CA LYS A 75 -11.61 6.43 27.85
C LYS A 75 -13.01 5.80 27.96
N PRO A 76 -14.08 6.60 27.95
CA PRO A 76 -15.45 6.10 27.79
C PRO A 76 -15.68 5.46 26.42
N ASN A 77 -16.52 4.43 26.39
CA ASN A 77 -16.96 3.79 25.16
C ASN A 77 -17.92 4.69 24.36
N GLN A 78 -18.83 5.40 25.02
CA GLN A 78 -19.74 6.33 24.35
C GLN A 78 -19.06 7.67 24.01
N TRP A 79 -19.67 8.45 23.13
CA TRP A 79 -19.12 9.74 22.72
C TRP A 79 -19.22 10.80 23.83
N SER A 80 -18.07 11.31 24.28
CA SER A 80 -17.96 12.28 25.37
C SER A 80 -17.35 13.63 24.96
N LYS A 81 -17.20 13.92 23.66
CA LYS A 81 -16.48 15.12 23.15
C LYS A 81 -15.09 15.29 23.79
N TRP A 82 -14.33 14.21 23.95
CA TRP A 82 -13.01 14.22 24.60
C TRP A 82 -13.01 14.58 26.09
N GLN A 83 -14.17 14.57 26.75
CA GLN A 83 -14.25 14.60 28.21
C GLN A 83 -13.93 13.21 28.76
N TRP A 84 -13.16 13.14 29.85
CA TRP A 84 -12.78 11.89 30.55
C TRP A 84 -11.92 10.90 29.74
N VAL A 85 -11.09 11.41 28.83
CA VAL A 85 -9.96 10.65 28.27
C VAL A 85 -8.75 10.89 29.14
N TYR A 86 -8.27 9.85 29.82
CA TYR A 86 -7.11 9.90 30.70
C TYR A 86 -5.90 9.29 30.03
N ILE A 87 -4.80 10.04 30.00
CA ILE A 87 -3.48 9.48 29.72
C ILE A 87 -2.89 9.15 31.09
N VAL A 88 -2.71 7.86 31.35
CA VAL A 88 -2.32 7.36 32.66
C VAL A 88 -0.89 6.84 32.58
N LYS A 89 -0.03 7.32 33.47
CA LYS A 89 1.29 6.76 33.73
C LYS A 89 1.22 5.98 35.04
N TYR A 90 1.43 4.68 34.96
CA TYR A 90 1.56 3.83 36.14
C TYR A 90 2.91 4.08 36.80
N ILE A 91 2.90 4.35 38.09
CA ILE A 91 4.07 4.56 38.93
C ILE A 91 4.01 3.45 39.98
N ALA A 92 4.77 2.38 39.74
CA ALA A 92 5.02 1.40 40.80
C ALA A 92 5.89 2.06 41.87
N GLU A 93 5.52 1.97 43.15
CA GLU A 93 6.39 2.39 44.25
C GLU A 93 7.30 1.25 44.71
N GLU A 94 8.60 1.55 44.83
CA GLU A 94 9.27 1.51 46.13
C GLU A 94 8.95 2.85 46.84
N LEU A 95 8.56 2.79 48.12
CA LEU A 95 8.09 3.93 48.92
C LEU A 95 9.16 5.02 49.09
N PRO A 96 8.76 6.30 49.17
CA PRO A 96 9.39 7.23 50.09
C PRO A 96 8.36 7.72 51.13
N GLU A 97 8.69 7.57 52.41
CA GLU A 97 7.96 8.14 53.54
C GLU A 97 7.94 9.68 53.44
N TRP A 98 6.81 10.32 53.13
CA TRP A 98 6.56 11.73 53.53
C TRP A 98 5.07 12.04 53.68
N ASN A 99 4.73 12.66 54.82
CA ASN A 99 3.43 13.20 55.20
C ASN A 99 2.85 14.19 54.18
N ILE A 100 1.58 14.02 53.79
CA ILE A 100 0.82 15.02 53.03
C ILE A 100 -0.50 15.33 53.75
N GLU A 101 -0.72 16.60 54.07
CA GLU A 101 -1.99 17.13 54.56
C GLU A 101 -3.09 17.04 53.49
N ILE A 102 -4.24 16.48 53.88
CA ILE A 102 -5.42 16.36 53.01
C ILE A 102 -6.19 17.68 53.02
N VAL A 103 -6.33 18.32 51.86
CA VAL A 103 -7.21 19.50 51.69
C VAL A 103 -8.67 19.04 51.50
N PRO A 104 -9.64 19.48 52.33
CA PRO A 104 -11.02 19.02 52.24
C PRO A 104 -11.83 19.74 51.14
N PRO A 105 -12.86 19.07 50.54
CA PRO A 105 -13.67 19.63 49.46
C PRO A 105 -14.66 20.71 49.93
N LYS A 106 -14.90 21.69 49.05
CA LYS A 106 -15.66 22.93 49.32
C LYS A 106 -17.20 22.79 49.30
N ASN A 107 -17.79 21.68 48.84
CA ASN A 107 -19.25 21.57 48.63
C ASN A 107 -19.99 20.61 49.59
N ARG A 108 -21.11 21.07 50.16
CA ARG A 108 -21.94 20.37 51.16
C ARG A 108 -22.65 19.12 50.60
N PHE A 109 -23.06 19.16 49.33
CA PHE A 109 -23.75 18.04 48.65
C PHE A 109 -22.82 16.87 48.32
N GLN A 110 -21.53 17.13 48.16
CA GLN A 110 -20.52 16.13 47.83
C GLN A 110 -20.15 15.29 49.07
N ARG A 111 -20.18 15.90 50.27
CA ARG A 111 -19.92 15.22 51.55
C ARG A 111 -20.95 14.15 51.89
N LEU A 112 -22.22 14.39 51.61
CA LEU A 112 -23.30 13.43 51.90
C LEU A 112 -23.20 12.18 51.00
N TRP A 113 -22.86 12.38 49.72
CA TRP A 113 -22.62 11.29 48.77
C TRP A 113 -21.33 10.51 49.06
N ASP A 114 -20.27 11.19 49.51
CA ASP A 114 -19.03 10.53 49.94
C ASP A 114 -19.21 9.73 51.24
N GLN A 115 -20.08 10.17 52.17
CA GLN A 115 -20.41 9.42 53.38
C GLN A 115 -21.19 8.13 53.10
N ILE A 116 -22.19 8.17 52.23
CA ILE A 116 -22.95 6.97 51.82
C ILE A 116 -22.04 6.00 51.04
N ARG A 117 -21.12 6.52 50.22
CA ARG A 117 -20.12 5.71 49.48
C ARG A 117 -19.08 5.06 50.39
N LYS A 118 -18.63 5.73 51.45
CA LYS A 118 -17.69 5.17 52.43
C LYS A 118 -18.25 3.92 53.09
N ILE A 119 -19.51 3.94 53.50
CA ILE A 119 -20.16 2.81 54.18
C ILE A 119 -20.24 1.58 53.28
N PHE A 120 -20.55 1.76 51.99
CA PHE A 120 -20.59 0.64 51.02
C PHE A 120 -19.22 0.09 50.61
N PHE A 121 -18.17 0.91 50.66
CA PHE A 121 -16.80 0.48 50.33
C PHE A 121 -16.11 -0.24 51.49
N GLN A 122 -16.40 0.17 52.73
CA GLN A 122 -15.68 -0.29 53.91
C GLN A 122 -16.01 -1.75 54.28
N GLU A 123 -17.22 -2.24 54.01
CA GLU A 123 -17.59 -3.66 54.22
C GLU A 123 -17.01 -4.63 53.16
N PHE A 124 -16.49 -4.13 52.05
CA PHE A 124 -15.92 -4.94 50.96
C PHE A 124 -14.38 -4.87 50.87
N GLU A 125 -13.75 -3.83 51.44
CA GLU A 125 -12.28 -3.66 51.49
C GLU A 125 -11.58 -4.75 52.31
N ASP A 126 -12.24 -5.27 53.36
CA ASP A 126 -11.65 -6.29 54.25
C ASP A 126 -11.42 -7.67 53.59
N LYS A 127 -11.91 -7.90 52.36
CA LYS A 127 -11.78 -9.19 51.66
C LYS A 127 -10.80 -9.23 50.48
N HIS A 128 -10.30 -8.08 50.01
CA HIS A 128 -9.47 -8.04 48.80
C HIS A 128 -8.24 -7.13 49.02
N ASN A 129 -7.15 -7.74 49.51
CA ASN A 129 -5.82 -7.12 49.55
C ASN A 129 -5.37 -6.76 48.13
N HIS A 130 -5.52 -5.48 47.73
CA HIS A 130 -5.10 -5.03 46.39
C HIS A 130 -4.10 -3.88 46.44
N HIS A 131 -2.89 -4.22 45.97
CA HIS A 131 -1.86 -3.42 45.29
C HIS A 131 -1.85 -1.89 45.50
N HIS A 132 -0.80 -1.40 46.18
CA HIS A 132 -0.45 0.01 46.38
C HIS A 132 0.10 0.69 45.11
N GLY A 133 -0.64 0.68 44.01
CA GLY A 133 -0.25 1.39 42.78
C GLY A 133 -0.52 2.90 42.87
N LYS A 134 0.44 3.73 42.43
CA LYS A 134 0.21 5.17 42.19
C LYS A 134 0.04 5.44 40.69
N TYR A 135 -0.89 6.33 40.35
CA TYR A 135 -1.24 6.66 38.97
C TYR A 135 -1.07 8.15 38.74
N GLN A 136 -0.30 8.53 37.72
CA GLN A 136 -0.16 9.92 37.33
C GLN A 136 -1.07 10.23 36.12
N ILE A 137 -1.91 11.27 36.27
CA ILE A 137 -2.77 11.81 35.21
C ILE A 137 -2.47 13.31 35.07
N GLY A 138 -1.77 13.70 34.01
CA GLY A 138 -1.23 15.05 33.91
C GLY A 138 -0.24 15.31 35.05
N ASP A 139 -0.48 16.37 35.82
CA ASP A 139 0.34 16.73 36.99
C ASP A 139 -0.18 16.12 38.31
N GLU A 140 -1.33 15.45 38.29
CA GLU A 140 -1.95 14.86 39.49
C GLU A 140 -1.44 13.43 39.72
N LEU A 141 -1.02 13.14 40.95
CA LEU A 141 -0.68 11.80 41.44
C LEU A 141 -1.86 11.26 42.26
N LEU A 142 -2.36 10.08 41.89
CA LEU A 142 -3.54 9.46 42.49
C LEU A 142 -3.19 8.12 43.10
N THR A 143 -3.81 7.81 44.23
CA THR A 143 -3.83 6.44 44.76
C THR A 143 -4.73 5.54 43.89
N ASP A 144 -4.59 4.22 44.02
CA ASP A 144 -5.47 3.26 43.33
C ASP A 144 -6.96 3.49 43.62
N GLN A 145 -7.30 3.76 44.88
CA GLN A 145 -8.67 4.10 45.30
C GLN A 145 -9.18 5.36 44.59
N GLU A 146 -8.38 6.43 44.54
CA GLU A 146 -8.76 7.68 43.88
C GLU A 146 -8.92 7.51 42.38
N PHE A 147 -8.03 6.73 41.75
CA PHE A 147 -8.09 6.42 40.33
C PHE A 147 -9.36 5.62 40.00
N ARG A 148 -9.65 4.54 40.73
CA ARG A 148 -10.88 3.74 40.55
C ARG A 148 -12.14 4.58 40.78
N ARG A 149 -12.13 5.52 41.74
CA ARG A 149 -13.24 6.46 41.94
C ARG A 149 -13.50 7.34 40.72
N ARG A 150 -12.45 7.80 40.01
CA ARG A 150 -12.61 8.55 38.75
C ARG A 150 -13.15 7.67 37.61
N LEU A 151 -12.81 6.39 37.61
CA LEU A 151 -13.32 5.44 36.63
C LEU A 151 -14.81 5.11 36.87
N LEU A 152 -15.27 5.08 38.12
CA LEU A 152 -16.69 4.95 38.44
C LEU A 152 -17.54 6.09 37.83
N ASP A 153 -17.03 7.33 37.81
CA ASP A 153 -17.71 8.45 37.15
C ASP A 153 -17.93 8.22 35.65
N ILE A 154 -17.03 7.46 35.00
CA ILE A 154 -17.19 7.03 33.59
C ILE A 154 -18.29 5.98 33.49
N LEU A 155 -18.25 4.92 34.33
CA LEU A 155 -19.25 3.83 34.30
C LEU A 155 -20.67 4.34 34.59
N ASP A 156 -20.81 5.26 35.55
CA ASP A 156 -22.08 5.89 35.91
C ASP A 156 -22.61 6.83 34.82
N GLY A 157 -21.86 7.03 33.72
CA GLY A 157 -22.34 7.76 32.54
C GLY A 157 -22.54 9.26 32.79
N LYS A 158 -21.87 9.83 33.80
CA LYS A 158 -22.03 11.21 34.30
C LYS A 158 -21.96 12.31 33.21
N HIS A 159 -21.36 11.99 32.07
CA HIS A 159 -21.25 12.86 30.90
C HIS A 159 -21.57 12.17 29.56
N SER A 160 -22.18 10.99 29.58
CA SER A 160 -22.74 10.39 28.38
C SER A 160 -23.91 11.24 27.89
N MET A 161 -23.98 11.48 26.57
CA MET A 161 -25.11 12.15 25.95
C MET A 161 -26.46 11.43 26.16
N THR A 162 -26.44 10.17 26.59
CA THR A 162 -27.62 9.33 26.80
C THR A 162 -27.95 9.06 28.28
N LEU A 163 -27.26 9.69 29.25
CA LEU A 163 -27.54 9.57 30.70
C LEU A 163 -27.64 8.11 31.21
N GLY A 164 -26.98 7.16 30.54
CA GLY A 164 -27.01 5.74 30.88
C GLY A 164 -25.61 5.20 31.13
N TRP A 165 -25.55 4.00 31.74
CA TRP A 165 -24.32 3.26 32.03
C TRP A 165 -23.40 3.20 30.80
N ASP A 166 -22.10 3.43 31.01
CA ASP A 166 -21.06 3.36 29.98
C ASP A 166 -20.03 2.27 30.31
N LYS A 167 -19.15 1.97 29.36
CA LYS A 167 -18.00 1.08 29.56
C LYS A 167 -16.71 1.87 29.52
N ILE A 168 -15.72 1.42 30.28
CA ILE A 168 -14.36 1.95 30.24
C ILE A 168 -13.53 1.11 29.28
N ILE A 169 -12.79 1.77 28.40
CA ILE A 169 -11.83 1.13 27.50
C ILE A 169 -10.42 1.52 27.93
N VAL A 170 -9.56 0.52 28.14
CA VAL A 170 -8.13 0.67 28.43
C VAL A 170 -7.33 0.32 27.17
N GLU A 171 -6.54 1.25 26.66
CA GLU A 171 -5.83 1.13 25.37
C GLU A 171 -4.35 1.55 25.43
N GLU A 172 -3.62 1.15 24.40
CA GLU A 172 -2.30 1.66 24.04
C GLU A 172 -2.27 3.20 23.99
N LYS A 173 -1.29 3.83 24.64
CA LYS A 173 -0.97 5.23 24.40
C LYS A 173 -0.31 5.39 23.03
N LEU A 174 -1.02 6.01 22.11
CA LEU A 174 -0.51 6.29 20.78
C LEU A 174 0.64 7.31 20.83
N ILE A 175 1.77 6.96 20.23
CA ILE A 175 2.94 7.83 20.13
C ILE A 175 3.00 8.41 18.72
N PRO A 176 2.99 9.74 18.56
CA PRO A 176 3.01 10.38 17.25
C PRO A 176 4.29 10.04 16.49
N GLY A 177 4.17 9.87 15.18
CA GLY A 177 5.29 9.60 14.27
C GLY A 177 6.25 10.78 14.20
N GLU A 178 7.52 10.53 13.88
CA GLU A 178 8.57 11.57 13.76
C GLU A 178 8.14 12.73 12.85
N LEU A 179 7.59 12.42 11.67
CA LEU A 179 7.09 13.42 10.70
C LEU A 179 5.82 14.17 11.14
N PHE A 180 5.20 13.77 12.24
CA PHE A 180 3.94 14.34 12.76
C PHE A 180 4.08 14.88 14.19
N LYS A 181 5.21 14.63 14.85
CA LYS A 181 5.46 14.98 16.26
C LYS A 181 5.40 16.48 16.53
N GLU A 182 5.78 17.31 15.56
CA GLU A 182 5.68 18.78 15.66
C GLU A 182 4.24 19.27 15.84
N PHE A 183 3.25 18.55 15.31
CA PHE A 183 1.84 18.87 15.56
C PHE A 183 1.36 18.45 16.96
N CYS A 184 2.16 17.66 17.68
CA CYS A 184 1.76 17.01 18.92
C CYS A 184 2.51 17.54 20.16
N GLU A 185 3.00 18.79 20.12
CA GLU A 185 3.79 19.39 21.21
C GLU A 185 3.06 19.38 22.56
N PHE A 186 1.76 19.71 22.57
CA PHE A 186 0.97 19.86 23.80
C PHE A 186 -0.09 18.75 23.99
N GLY A 187 -0.20 17.82 23.05
CA GLY A 187 -1.23 16.78 23.05
C GLY A 187 -1.27 16.06 21.70
N LEU A 188 -2.05 14.98 21.59
CA LEU A 188 -2.13 14.22 20.35
C LEU A 188 -2.94 14.99 19.30
N ALA A 189 -2.30 15.45 18.22
CA ALA A 189 -3.02 15.99 17.07
C ALA A 189 -3.73 14.88 16.29
N ASP A 190 -4.83 15.25 15.66
CA ASP A 190 -5.58 14.36 14.81
C ASP A 190 -5.86 14.99 13.45
N ILE A 191 -6.19 14.14 12.50
CA ILE A 191 -6.49 14.46 11.11
C ILE A 191 -7.94 14.08 10.91
N ARG A 192 -8.79 15.08 10.75
CA ARG A 192 -10.19 14.90 10.43
C ARG A 192 -10.37 14.85 8.93
N VAL A 193 -10.96 13.77 8.45
CA VAL A 193 -11.34 13.56 7.05
C VAL A 193 -12.86 13.48 6.97
N ILE A 194 -13.48 14.34 6.16
CA ILE A 194 -14.89 14.18 5.78
C ILE A 194 -14.95 13.29 4.56
N ALA A 195 -15.73 12.23 4.62
CA ALA A 195 -15.96 11.34 3.50
C ALA A 195 -17.45 11.37 3.10
N PHE A 196 -17.70 11.47 1.80
CA PHE A 196 -19.03 11.35 1.21
C PHE A 196 -19.02 10.47 -0.04
N ASN A 197 -19.94 9.50 -0.11
CA ASN A 197 -20.03 8.57 -1.24
C ASN A 197 -18.69 7.88 -1.59
N LEU A 198 -17.97 7.40 -0.57
CA LEU A 198 -16.62 6.82 -0.66
C LEU A 198 -15.51 7.80 -1.08
N VAL A 199 -15.81 9.10 -1.19
CA VAL A 199 -14.85 10.14 -1.57
C VAL A 199 -14.46 10.95 -0.35
N PRO A 200 -13.17 11.03 0.00
CA PRO A 200 -12.68 12.04 0.93
C PRO A 200 -12.85 13.43 0.31
N VAL A 201 -13.68 14.28 0.90
CA VAL A 201 -14.07 15.58 0.32
C VAL A 201 -13.42 16.77 0.98
N ALA A 202 -13.02 16.65 2.25
CA ALA A 202 -12.37 17.72 2.98
C ALA A 202 -11.50 17.14 4.11
N THR A 203 -10.35 17.78 4.36
CA THR A 203 -9.40 17.32 5.38
C THR A 203 -8.86 18.50 6.18
N MET A 204 -8.67 18.30 7.48
CA MET A 204 -7.95 19.26 8.34
C MET A 204 -7.14 18.55 9.42
N ILE A 205 -6.07 19.19 9.90
CA ILE A 205 -5.35 18.78 11.11
C ILE A 205 -5.85 19.60 12.28
N ARG A 206 -6.24 18.96 13.37
CA ARG A 206 -6.60 19.59 14.63
C ARG A 206 -5.44 19.43 15.61
N VAL A 207 -4.84 20.56 15.99
CA VAL A 207 -3.62 20.62 16.79
C VAL A 207 -3.92 21.15 18.19
N PRO A 208 -3.64 20.36 19.23
CA PRO A 208 -3.64 20.82 20.61
C PRO A 208 -2.62 21.92 20.87
N THR A 209 -2.97 22.83 21.77
CA THR A 209 -2.11 23.93 22.21
C THR A 209 -2.06 23.98 23.73
N LYS A 210 -1.11 24.76 24.27
CA LYS A 210 -1.06 25.05 25.71
C LYS A 210 -2.35 25.72 26.19
N ASP A 211 -2.83 26.72 25.45
CA ASP A 211 -4.04 27.50 25.78
C ASP A 211 -5.31 26.63 25.81
N SER A 212 -5.32 25.55 25.04
CA SER A 212 -6.42 24.60 24.98
C SER A 212 -6.31 23.44 25.97
N GLY A 213 -5.37 23.52 26.92
CA GLY A 213 -5.14 22.48 27.94
C GLY A 213 -4.76 21.13 27.33
N GLY A 214 -4.03 21.14 26.21
CA GLY A 214 -3.64 19.92 25.49
C GLY A 214 -4.77 19.25 24.70
N LYS A 215 -5.88 19.96 24.45
CA LYS A 215 -7.01 19.50 23.61
C LYS A 215 -7.08 20.25 22.29
N ALA A 216 -7.62 19.67 21.23
CA ALA A 216 -7.70 20.36 19.93
C ALA A 216 -9.01 21.16 19.71
N ASN A 217 -9.59 21.72 20.78
CA ASN A 217 -10.88 22.43 20.73
C ASN A 217 -10.71 23.90 20.32
N LEU A 218 -11.38 24.31 19.24
CA LEU A 218 -11.29 25.68 18.71
C LEU A 218 -11.79 26.75 19.70
N ALA A 219 -12.86 26.44 20.46
CA ALA A 219 -13.39 27.37 21.46
C ALA A 219 -12.40 27.64 22.61
N GLN A 220 -11.38 26.78 22.75
CA GLN A 220 -10.31 26.90 23.74
C GLN A 220 -8.97 27.24 23.04
N TRP A 221 -9.02 27.90 21.88
CA TRP A 221 -7.84 28.34 21.12
C TRP A 221 -6.97 27.24 20.50
N GLY A 222 -7.53 26.04 20.30
CA GLY A 222 -6.91 25.00 19.47
C GLY A 222 -6.62 25.47 18.04
N LEU A 223 -5.60 24.90 17.42
CA LEU A 223 -5.05 25.33 16.14
C LEU A 223 -5.50 24.38 15.03
N TRP A 224 -6.17 24.87 13.97
CA TRP A 224 -6.65 24.00 12.89
C TRP A 224 -6.01 24.35 11.55
N PHE A 225 -5.39 23.37 10.90
CA PHE A 225 -4.77 23.52 9.57
C PHE A 225 -5.66 22.92 8.49
N GLY A 226 -5.94 23.69 7.44
CA GLY A 226 -6.70 23.22 6.29
C GLY A 226 -5.78 22.45 5.35
N ILE A 227 -6.20 21.23 4.99
CA ILE A 227 -5.45 20.39 4.07
C ILE A 227 -6.22 20.32 2.76
N GLU A 228 -5.54 20.69 1.69
CA GLU A 228 -6.05 20.50 0.35
C GLU A 228 -6.04 19.00 0.01
N VAL A 229 -7.22 18.43 -0.28
CA VAL A 229 -7.36 16.98 -0.46
C VAL A 229 -6.52 16.47 -1.64
N GLY A 230 -6.40 17.23 -2.74
CA GLY A 230 -5.68 16.84 -3.96
C GLY A 230 -4.16 16.80 -3.83
N SER A 231 -3.55 17.84 -3.29
CA SER A 231 -2.09 17.91 -3.12
C SER A 231 -1.59 17.41 -1.76
N GLY A 232 -2.43 17.47 -0.73
CA GLY A 232 -2.05 17.25 0.67
C GLY A 232 -1.34 18.41 1.34
N LYS A 233 -1.21 19.57 0.67
CA LYS A 233 -0.55 20.74 1.24
C LYS A 233 -1.44 21.39 2.31
N ILE A 234 -0.78 21.92 3.34
CA ILE A 234 -1.39 22.85 4.29
C ILE A 234 -1.57 24.19 3.58
N THR A 235 -2.82 24.58 3.31
CA THR A 235 -3.16 25.79 2.54
C THR A 235 -3.71 26.92 3.40
N SER A 236 -4.13 26.61 4.63
CA SER A 236 -4.71 27.59 5.53
C SER A 236 -4.51 27.22 6.99
N LEU A 237 -4.64 28.22 7.84
CA LEU A 237 -4.60 28.09 9.29
C LEU A 237 -5.77 28.86 9.90
N LEU A 238 -6.49 28.24 10.82
CA LEU A 238 -7.45 28.89 11.70
C LEU A 238 -6.85 28.95 13.11
N TRP A 239 -6.66 30.17 13.60
CA TRP A 239 -6.13 30.44 14.94
C TRP A 239 -6.79 31.69 15.51
N LYS A 240 -7.20 31.65 16.78
CA LYS A 240 -7.89 32.78 17.45
C LYS A 240 -9.05 33.36 16.63
N ASN A 241 -9.88 32.46 16.08
CA ASN A 241 -11.01 32.78 15.21
C ASN A 241 -10.67 33.56 13.92
N LYS A 242 -9.39 33.61 13.53
CA LYS A 242 -8.89 34.25 12.30
C LYS A 242 -8.33 33.21 11.34
N ILE A 243 -8.70 33.31 10.07
CA ILE A 243 -8.20 32.44 8.99
C ILE A 243 -7.03 33.12 8.29
N TYR A 244 -5.92 32.41 8.16
CA TYR A 244 -4.71 32.80 7.44
C TYR A 244 -4.57 31.90 6.22
N LYS A 245 -4.66 32.47 5.01
CA LYS A 245 -4.48 31.73 3.74
C LYS A 245 -3.16 32.07 3.06
N PHE A 246 -2.82 33.36 2.99
CA PHE A 246 -1.66 33.84 2.23
C PHE A 246 -0.36 33.78 3.03
N LYS A 247 -0.40 34.15 4.31
CA LYS A 247 0.77 34.19 5.17
C LYS A 247 0.40 33.78 6.59
N PHE A 248 1.04 32.74 7.08
CA PHE A 248 0.83 32.29 8.45
C PHE A 248 1.57 33.20 9.45
N PRO A 249 1.13 33.29 10.72
CA PRO A 249 1.90 33.94 11.77
C PRO A 249 3.32 33.37 11.83
N LYS A 250 4.34 34.21 12.14
CA LYS A 250 5.76 33.81 12.15
C LYS A 250 6.01 32.47 12.87
N ARG A 251 5.37 32.26 14.03
CA ARG A 251 5.46 31.03 14.83
C ARG A 251 5.06 29.76 14.06
N PHE A 252 4.10 29.86 13.14
CA PHE A 252 3.54 28.72 12.40
C PHE A 252 3.92 28.73 10.91
N ALA A 253 4.78 29.65 10.48
CA ALA A 253 5.14 29.83 9.07
C ALA A 253 5.75 28.57 8.43
N HIS A 254 6.49 27.78 9.22
CA HIS A 254 7.12 26.53 8.77
C HIS A 254 6.11 25.42 8.41
N PHE A 255 4.84 25.52 8.83
CA PHE A 255 3.79 24.58 8.44
C PHE A 255 3.17 24.91 7.07
N GLN A 256 3.28 26.15 6.60
CA GLN A 256 2.65 26.57 5.36
C GLN A 256 3.23 25.79 4.17
N ASN A 257 2.37 25.27 3.28
CA ASN A 257 2.74 24.42 2.13
C ASN A 257 3.39 23.06 2.47
N ARG A 258 3.59 22.73 3.75
CA ARG A 258 4.05 21.40 4.14
C ARG A 258 3.00 20.37 3.73
N LYS A 259 3.46 19.23 3.23
CA LYS A 259 2.59 18.11 2.83
C LYS A 259 2.24 17.23 4.01
N LEU A 260 0.98 16.80 4.07
CA LEU A 260 0.53 15.82 5.04
C LEU A 260 1.21 14.45 4.80
N PRO A 261 1.94 13.89 5.77
CA PRO A 261 2.55 12.57 5.64
C PRO A 261 1.49 11.48 5.47
N TYR A 262 1.82 10.41 4.74
CA TYR A 262 0.92 9.26 4.51
C TYR A 262 -0.46 9.62 3.93
N ARG A 263 -0.56 10.75 3.20
CA ARG A 263 -1.81 11.26 2.64
C ARG A 263 -2.62 10.17 1.91
N ASN A 264 -2.00 9.47 0.95
CA ASN A 264 -2.71 8.52 0.10
C ASN A 264 -3.41 7.45 0.93
N ASP A 265 -2.73 6.98 1.97
CA ASP A 265 -3.26 5.95 2.83
C ASP A 265 -4.32 6.48 3.80
N ILE A 266 -4.17 7.71 4.30
CA ILE A 266 -5.20 8.35 5.13
C ILE A 266 -6.50 8.45 4.33
N LEU A 267 -6.42 8.90 3.07
CA LEU A 267 -7.57 9.00 2.17
C LEU A 267 -8.16 7.61 1.88
N PHE A 268 -7.31 6.64 1.55
CA PHE A 268 -7.74 5.27 1.26
C PHE A 268 -8.38 4.57 2.46
N LEU A 269 -7.74 4.58 3.62
CA LEU A 269 -8.27 3.99 4.83
C LEU A 269 -9.58 4.68 5.26
N SER A 270 -9.72 5.98 4.99
CA SER A 270 -10.96 6.72 5.23
C SER A 270 -12.10 6.22 4.33
N SER A 271 -11.86 6.07 3.02
CA SER A 271 -12.84 5.47 2.09
C SER A 271 -13.15 4.02 2.42
N LYS A 272 -12.15 3.23 2.80
CA LYS A 272 -12.30 1.81 3.19
C LYS A 272 -13.16 1.68 4.45
N VAL A 273 -12.95 2.52 5.46
CA VAL A 273 -13.82 2.55 6.64
C VAL A 273 -15.24 2.93 6.26
N GLN A 274 -15.41 3.96 5.42
CA GLN A 274 -16.73 4.39 4.95
C GLN A 274 -17.50 3.25 4.26
N TYR A 275 -16.81 2.47 3.42
CA TYR A 275 -17.36 1.31 2.73
C TYR A 275 -17.94 0.29 3.72
N PHE A 276 -17.17 -0.10 4.73
CA PHE A 276 -17.60 -1.14 5.67
C PHE A 276 -18.70 -0.67 6.64
N VAL A 277 -18.60 0.55 7.17
CA VAL A 277 -19.63 1.05 8.10
C VAL A 277 -20.92 1.45 7.37
N ASN A 278 -20.90 1.46 6.04
CA ASN A 278 -22.03 1.81 5.17
C ASN A 278 -22.68 3.16 5.51
N LEU A 279 -21.86 4.14 5.90
CA LEU A 279 -22.30 5.51 6.15
C LEU A 279 -21.92 6.40 4.99
N TRP A 280 -22.89 6.94 4.27
CA TRP A 280 -22.62 7.80 3.13
C TRP A 280 -21.99 9.13 3.48
N TYR A 281 -22.23 9.68 4.67
CA TYR A 281 -21.60 10.92 5.14
C TYR A 281 -21.08 10.73 6.56
N LEU A 282 -19.77 10.90 6.78
CA LEU A 282 -19.15 10.84 8.09
C LEU A 282 -17.86 11.65 8.18
N ALA A 283 -17.43 11.91 9.42
CA ALA A 283 -16.07 12.33 9.74
C ALA A 283 -15.29 11.13 10.27
N LEU A 284 -14.02 11.04 9.91
CA LEU A 284 -13.07 10.09 10.45
C LEU A 284 -11.91 10.86 11.06
N ASP A 285 -11.60 10.55 12.31
CA ASP A 285 -10.52 11.18 13.04
C ASP A 285 -9.37 10.19 13.15
N ARG A 286 -8.22 10.57 12.61
CA ARG A 286 -7.05 9.70 12.47
C ARG A 286 -5.83 10.34 13.08
N VAL A 287 -4.86 9.53 13.48
CA VAL A 287 -3.57 10.01 13.96
C VAL A 287 -2.45 9.28 13.26
N ILE A 288 -1.35 9.99 12.98
CA ILE A 288 -0.12 9.39 12.46
C ILE A 288 0.76 8.98 13.63
N THR A 289 0.96 7.68 13.83
CA THR A 289 1.88 7.16 14.84
C THR A 289 3.26 6.86 14.26
N ASN A 290 4.21 6.47 15.12
CA ASN A 290 5.53 5.96 14.69
C ASN A 290 5.45 4.75 13.76
N GLU A 291 4.35 3.99 13.86
CA GLU A 291 4.12 2.81 13.05
C GLU A 291 3.29 3.18 11.82
N TRP A 292 2.15 3.86 12.02
CA TRP A 292 1.18 4.03 10.96
C TRP A 292 0.04 5.01 11.30
N PRO A 293 -0.63 5.62 10.30
CA PRO A 293 -1.95 6.21 10.49
C PRO A 293 -3.00 5.25 11.12
N LYS A 294 -3.33 5.44 12.40
CA LYS A 294 -4.41 4.69 13.12
C LYS A 294 -5.73 5.49 13.13
N LEU A 295 -6.87 4.80 13.12
CA LEU A 295 -8.19 5.41 13.32
C LEU A 295 -8.45 5.60 14.81
N LEU A 296 -8.88 6.80 15.20
CA LEU A 296 -9.26 7.12 16.59
C LEU A 296 -10.75 6.89 16.80
N GLU A 297 -11.55 7.47 15.92
CA GLU A 297 -13.01 7.46 16.00
C GLU A 297 -13.65 7.81 14.65
N ILE A 298 -14.92 7.44 14.51
CA ILE A 298 -15.78 7.88 13.41
C ILE A 298 -16.95 8.69 13.99
N ASN A 299 -17.47 9.62 13.20
CA ASN A 299 -18.60 10.44 13.59
C ASN A 299 -19.58 10.58 12.43
N ALA A 300 -20.75 9.95 12.58
CA ALA A 300 -21.83 10.02 11.58
C ALA A 300 -22.43 11.42 11.39
N ARG A 301 -22.13 12.37 12.31
CA ARG A 301 -22.58 13.76 12.28
C ARG A 301 -21.39 14.73 12.24
N ALA A 302 -20.64 14.67 11.14
CA ALA A 302 -19.42 15.47 11.00
C ALA A 302 -19.66 16.98 11.17
N GLY A 303 -18.84 17.61 12.02
CA GLY A 303 -18.81 19.06 12.17
C GLY A 303 -18.44 19.77 10.87
N LEU A 304 -19.09 20.90 10.59
CA LEU A 304 -18.94 21.62 9.32
C LEU A 304 -17.78 22.60 9.31
N GLU A 305 -17.10 22.80 10.45
CA GLU A 305 -16.02 23.78 10.57
C GLU A 305 -14.85 23.55 9.61
N VAL A 306 -14.62 22.30 9.20
CA VAL A 306 -13.64 21.96 8.17
C VAL A 306 -13.82 22.81 6.91
N GLN A 307 -15.06 23.14 6.52
CA GLN A 307 -15.36 23.94 5.34
C GLN A 307 -14.79 25.36 5.44
N LYS A 308 -14.65 25.89 6.66
CA LYS A 308 -14.05 27.21 6.91
C LYS A 308 -12.55 27.13 6.76
N VAL A 309 -11.94 26.09 7.34
CA VAL A 309 -10.49 25.95 7.36
C VAL A 309 -9.99 25.52 5.98
N SER A 310 -10.45 24.39 5.44
CA SER A 310 -9.98 23.86 4.15
C SER A 310 -10.50 24.62 2.92
N ASP A 311 -11.18 25.76 3.11
CA ASP A 311 -11.82 26.57 2.06
C ASP A 311 -12.69 25.75 1.09
N THR A 312 -13.27 24.68 1.60
CA THR A 312 -14.01 23.70 0.80
C THR A 312 -15.49 23.97 0.90
N ARG A 313 -16.10 24.45 -0.20
CA ARG A 313 -17.54 24.67 -0.30
C ARG A 313 -18.29 23.33 -0.37
N LEU A 314 -18.53 22.73 0.81
CA LEU A 314 -19.04 21.36 0.92
C LEU A 314 -20.34 21.13 0.14
N LYS A 315 -21.30 22.07 0.14
CA LYS A 315 -22.57 21.87 -0.59
C LYS A 315 -22.34 21.61 -2.07
N ASN A 316 -21.44 22.37 -2.70
CA ASN A 316 -21.12 22.21 -4.13
C ASN A 316 -20.37 20.90 -4.40
N VAL A 317 -19.43 20.56 -3.52
CA VAL A 317 -18.64 19.34 -3.64
C VAL A 317 -19.53 18.10 -3.54
N LEU A 318 -20.34 18.03 -2.48
CA LEU A 318 -21.22 16.89 -2.23
C LEU A 318 -22.25 16.72 -3.35
N HIS A 319 -22.84 17.80 -3.84
CA HIS A 319 -23.79 17.75 -4.96
C HIS A 319 -23.16 17.16 -6.23
N LYS A 320 -21.92 17.53 -6.55
CA LYS A 320 -21.21 17.02 -7.74
C LYS A 320 -20.94 15.53 -7.71
N ILE A 321 -20.80 14.94 -6.52
CA ILE A 321 -20.39 13.54 -6.36
C ILE A 321 -21.52 12.63 -5.88
N ALA A 322 -22.71 13.16 -5.61
CA ALA A 322 -23.83 12.41 -5.06
C ALA A 322 -24.33 11.30 -6.01
N ASP A 323 -24.29 11.53 -7.32
CA ASP A 323 -24.85 10.61 -8.33
C ASP A 323 -23.83 9.59 -8.86
N LEU A 324 -22.59 9.64 -8.35
CA LEU A 324 -21.53 8.75 -8.81
C LEU A 324 -21.74 7.34 -8.24
N LYS A 325 -21.94 6.36 -9.14
CA LYS A 325 -22.13 4.95 -8.81
C LYS A 325 -20.80 4.20 -8.87
N ILE A 326 -20.13 4.05 -7.73
CA ILE A 326 -18.80 3.42 -7.69
C ILE A 326 -18.68 2.53 -6.44
N VAL A 327 -18.00 1.39 -6.60
CA VAL A 327 -17.98 0.30 -5.62
C VAL A 327 -16.60 0.13 -4.97
N ASP A 328 -15.54 0.75 -5.51
CA ASP A 328 -14.15 0.51 -5.11
C ASP A 328 -13.49 1.73 -4.43
N PRO A 329 -13.08 1.64 -3.15
CA PRO A 329 -12.36 2.68 -2.43
C PRO A 329 -11.04 3.16 -3.06
N GLU A 330 -10.25 2.30 -3.71
CA GLU A 330 -8.96 2.66 -4.32
C GLU A 330 -9.18 3.60 -5.51
N LYS A 331 -10.10 3.22 -6.40
CA LYS A 331 -10.46 4.01 -7.59
C LYS A 331 -10.97 5.39 -7.19
N TRP A 332 -11.66 5.48 -6.06
CA TRP A 332 -12.18 6.73 -5.54
C TRP A 332 -11.14 7.68 -5.01
N VAL A 333 -10.12 7.16 -4.32
CA VAL A 333 -9.01 8.00 -3.87
C VAL A 333 -8.37 8.69 -5.07
N GLU A 334 -8.11 7.96 -6.16
CA GLU A 334 -7.56 8.53 -7.40
C GLU A 334 -8.48 9.59 -8.03
N ILE A 335 -9.78 9.32 -8.11
CA ILE A 335 -10.77 10.30 -8.59
C ILE A 335 -10.78 11.54 -7.67
N ALA A 336 -10.73 11.36 -6.35
CA ALA A 336 -10.68 12.46 -5.40
C ALA A 336 -9.43 13.32 -5.60
N LYS A 337 -8.26 12.70 -5.85
CA LYS A 337 -7.04 13.47 -6.18
C LYS A 337 -7.27 14.29 -7.44
N SER A 338 -7.84 13.70 -8.48
CA SER A 338 -8.09 14.40 -9.74
C SER A 338 -9.12 15.53 -9.59
N LEU A 339 -10.20 15.32 -8.84
CA LEU A 339 -11.27 16.29 -8.65
C LEU A 339 -10.88 17.46 -7.74
N PHE A 340 -10.03 17.23 -6.75
CA PHE A 340 -9.70 18.21 -5.71
C PHE A 340 -8.27 18.75 -5.78
N THR A 341 -7.55 18.53 -6.89
CA THR A 341 -6.28 19.22 -7.17
C THR A 341 -6.59 20.53 -7.91
N PRO A 342 -6.26 21.71 -7.36
CA PRO A 342 -6.50 23.02 -7.98
C PRO A 342 -5.76 23.24 -9.31
N GLU A 343 -4.81 22.38 -9.65
CA GLU A 343 -3.94 22.55 -10.80
C GLU A 343 -4.47 21.82 -12.02
N LYS A 344 -5.28 22.54 -12.81
CA LYS A 344 -5.26 22.41 -14.26
C LYS A 344 -4.65 23.62 -14.99
N SER A 345 -4.09 24.63 -14.30
CA SER A 345 -3.57 25.83 -14.99
C SER A 345 -2.08 26.18 -14.83
N ASP A 346 -1.37 25.97 -13.70
CA ASP A 346 -0.06 26.67 -13.54
C ASP A 346 1.18 25.84 -13.15
N LEU A 347 1.09 24.54 -12.85
CA LEU A 347 2.28 23.69 -12.69
C LEU A 347 2.77 22.99 -13.98
N LEU A 348 2.13 23.28 -15.12
CA LEU A 348 2.49 22.73 -16.43
C LEU A 348 3.65 23.46 -17.14
N ARG A 349 4.31 24.45 -16.51
CA ARG A 349 5.36 25.22 -17.21
C ARG A 349 6.80 24.78 -17.01
N ASN A 350 7.14 23.96 -16.03
CA ASN A 350 8.48 23.39 -15.98
C ASN A 350 8.41 21.88 -16.19
N LYS A 351 8.33 21.47 -17.46
CA LYS A 351 8.50 20.07 -17.83
C LYS A 351 9.87 19.60 -17.33
N LEU A 352 9.92 18.39 -16.79
CA LEU A 352 11.14 17.82 -16.21
C LEU A 352 12.08 17.37 -17.35
N LEU A 353 13.40 17.51 -17.21
CA LEU A 353 14.41 16.99 -18.12
C LEU A 353 15.38 16.11 -17.32
N TYR A 354 15.72 14.92 -17.80
CA TYR A 354 16.69 14.04 -17.14
C TYR A 354 18.11 14.30 -17.68
N LEU A 355 19.16 14.01 -16.90
CA LEU A 355 20.56 14.16 -17.38
C LEU A 355 20.85 13.28 -18.60
N SER A 356 20.18 12.14 -18.69
CA SER A 356 20.10 11.38 -19.93
C SER A 356 18.77 10.65 -20.04
N GLN A 357 18.19 10.59 -21.23
CA GLN A 357 16.91 9.92 -21.49
C GLN A 357 16.75 9.47 -22.95
N TYR A 358 15.85 8.51 -23.18
CA TYR A 358 15.44 8.14 -24.52
C TYR A 358 14.48 9.18 -25.11
N ALA A 359 14.58 9.39 -26.42
CA ALA A 359 13.71 10.27 -27.18
C ALA A 359 13.51 9.73 -28.59
N LYS A 360 12.53 10.27 -29.32
CA LYS A 360 12.38 10.03 -30.75
C LYS A 360 12.73 11.28 -31.52
N PHE A 361 13.62 11.15 -32.49
CA PHE A 361 13.81 12.14 -33.52
C PHE A 361 12.83 11.83 -34.65
N ILE A 362 11.91 12.74 -34.91
CA ILE A 362 10.85 12.58 -35.90
C ILE A 362 11.14 13.51 -37.07
N ILE A 363 11.21 12.94 -38.26
CA ILE A 363 11.35 13.66 -39.52
C ILE A 363 10.03 13.47 -40.28
N LYS A 364 9.33 14.56 -40.55
CA LYS A 364 8.02 14.52 -41.23
C LYS A 364 8.12 15.14 -42.62
N GLU A 365 7.60 14.41 -43.60
CA GLU A 365 7.40 14.89 -44.98
C GLU A 365 5.99 14.53 -45.43
N LYS A 366 5.12 15.54 -45.60
CA LYS A 366 3.71 15.35 -45.98
C LYS A 366 3.00 14.32 -45.07
N GLU A 367 2.53 13.19 -45.62
CA GLU A 367 1.86 12.11 -44.88
C GLU A 367 2.81 11.02 -44.35
N GLU A 368 4.09 11.07 -44.71
CA GLU A 368 5.10 10.10 -44.23
C GLU A 368 5.86 10.63 -43.01
N GLU A 369 6.07 9.75 -42.02
CA GLU A 369 6.70 10.06 -40.74
C GLU A 369 7.81 9.03 -40.44
N GLU A 370 9.07 9.47 -40.52
CA GLU A 370 10.22 8.67 -40.13
C GLU A 370 10.56 8.93 -38.65
N LYS A 371 10.69 7.86 -37.86
CA LYS A 371 10.97 7.92 -36.42
C LYS A 371 12.28 7.22 -36.11
N ILE A 372 13.24 7.97 -35.59
CA ILE A 372 14.56 7.45 -35.19
C ILE A 372 14.64 7.49 -33.67
N ASP A 373 14.90 6.35 -33.05
CA ASP A 373 15.15 6.28 -31.61
C ASP A 373 16.54 6.83 -31.30
N ILE A 374 16.61 7.78 -30.36
CA ILE A 374 17.85 8.48 -30.02
C ILE A 374 18.03 8.62 -28.50
N ILE A 375 19.27 8.86 -28.09
CA ILE A 375 19.63 9.20 -26.71
C ILE A 375 19.83 10.71 -26.60
N VAL A 376 19.18 11.32 -25.61
CA VAL A 376 19.31 12.75 -25.31
C VAL A 376 20.00 12.93 -23.98
N GLU A 377 21.15 13.59 -23.99
CA GLU A 377 21.89 13.99 -22.80
C GLU A 377 21.80 15.50 -22.57
N VAL A 378 21.92 15.89 -21.31
CA VAL A 378 21.92 17.30 -20.90
C VAL A 378 23.32 17.67 -20.46
N ASP A 379 23.92 18.64 -21.13
CA ASP A 379 25.24 19.17 -20.80
C ASP A 379 25.15 20.69 -20.66
N LEU A 380 25.17 21.16 -19.41
CA LEU A 380 25.06 22.58 -19.11
C LEU A 380 26.33 23.38 -19.43
N ASN A 381 27.46 22.71 -19.65
CA ASN A 381 28.70 23.37 -20.07
C ASN A 381 28.68 23.73 -21.56
N LYS A 382 27.75 23.14 -22.34
CA LYS A 382 27.58 23.40 -23.76
C LYS A 382 26.52 24.46 -24.00
N SER A 383 26.83 25.44 -24.85
CA SER A 383 25.92 26.56 -25.10
C SER A 383 24.80 26.21 -26.10
N GLY A 384 25.08 25.38 -27.11
CA GLY A 384 24.12 24.94 -28.15
C GLY A 384 23.70 23.48 -28.00
N ASN A 385 22.76 23.02 -28.83
CA ASN A 385 22.45 21.60 -28.93
C ASN A 385 23.33 20.93 -29.99
N TYR A 386 23.72 19.70 -29.75
CA TYR A 386 24.60 18.93 -30.63
C TYR A 386 23.97 17.58 -30.98
N MET A 387 24.37 16.99 -32.10
CA MET A 387 23.98 15.63 -32.46
C MET A 387 25.09 14.88 -33.19
N SER A 388 25.03 13.56 -33.17
CA SER A 388 25.97 12.68 -33.89
C SER A 388 25.96 12.97 -35.39
N GLN A 389 27.13 12.84 -36.04
CA GLN A 389 27.31 13.14 -37.47
C GLN A 389 26.32 12.40 -38.38
N ASN A 390 26.10 11.09 -38.19
CA ASN A 390 25.12 10.32 -38.97
C ASN A 390 23.69 10.92 -38.88
N LEU A 391 23.26 11.27 -37.66
CA LEU A 391 21.95 11.89 -37.45
C LEU A 391 21.89 13.31 -38.05
N PHE A 392 23.02 14.01 -38.08
CA PHE A 392 23.13 15.34 -38.70
C PHE A 392 23.07 15.28 -40.23
N ASP A 393 23.73 14.31 -40.86
CA ASP A 393 23.76 14.17 -42.31
C ASP A 393 22.36 13.86 -42.87
N LYS A 394 21.60 12.99 -42.19
CA LYS A 394 20.19 12.71 -42.50
C LYS A 394 19.28 13.95 -42.51
N ILE A 395 19.66 14.99 -41.75
CA ILE A 395 18.89 16.23 -41.64
C ILE A 395 19.48 17.38 -42.45
N LYS A 396 20.72 17.28 -42.96
CA LYS A 396 21.37 18.40 -43.67
C LYS A 396 20.72 18.68 -45.03
N GLU A 397 20.17 17.65 -45.67
CA GLU A 397 19.73 17.70 -47.07
C GLU A 397 18.27 18.13 -47.29
N ASN A 398 17.43 18.16 -46.25
CA ASN A 398 15.97 18.22 -46.43
C ASN A 398 15.27 19.37 -45.70
N LYS A 399 14.41 20.16 -46.39
CA LYS A 399 13.48 21.17 -45.79
C LYS A 399 12.31 20.54 -44.99
N ARG A 400 12.50 19.34 -44.44
CA ARG A 400 11.48 18.57 -43.70
C ARG A 400 11.26 19.13 -42.29
N GLU A 401 10.03 18.98 -41.78
CA GLU A 401 9.72 19.32 -40.39
C GLU A 401 10.39 18.32 -39.45
N ARG A 402 10.95 18.81 -38.34
CA ARG A 402 11.75 18.00 -37.40
C ARG A 402 11.30 18.23 -35.98
N TYR A 403 11.14 17.14 -35.26
CA TYR A 403 10.72 17.16 -33.87
C TYR A 403 11.64 16.28 -33.04
N LEU A 404 12.12 16.82 -31.92
CA LEU A 404 12.64 15.98 -30.85
C LEU A 404 11.51 15.71 -29.87
N ASP A 405 11.00 14.48 -29.87
CA ASP A 405 9.95 14.04 -28.95
C ASP A 405 10.55 13.27 -27.76
N LEU A 406 10.69 13.98 -26.65
CA LEU A 406 11.04 13.44 -25.33
C LEU A 406 9.74 12.93 -24.68
N TYR A 407 9.18 11.88 -25.28
CA TYR A 407 7.83 11.35 -24.98
C TYR A 407 7.64 10.95 -23.51
N GLU A 408 8.71 10.61 -22.79
CA GLU A 408 8.64 10.30 -21.36
C GLU A 408 8.35 11.52 -20.47
N ASN A 409 8.65 12.71 -20.98
CA ASN A 409 8.60 13.98 -20.28
C ASN A 409 7.53 14.91 -20.86
N GLU A 410 6.79 14.44 -21.86
CA GLU A 410 5.83 15.22 -22.65
C GLU A 410 6.47 16.50 -23.25
N ILE A 411 7.78 16.49 -23.51
CA ILE A 411 8.51 17.60 -24.12
C ILE A 411 8.66 17.30 -25.62
N THR A 412 8.24 18.23 -26.47
CA THR A 412 8.47 18.15 -27.91
C THR A 412 9.15 19.42 -28.38
N LEU A 413 10.38 19.32 -28.91
CA LEU A 413 11.11 20.46 -29.46
C LEU A 413 10.91 20.51 -30.97
N LYS A 414 10.07 21.45 -31.43
CA LYS A 414 9.65 21.56 -32.84
C LYS A 414 10.59 22.38 -33.74
N LYS A 415 11.58 23.10 -33.16
CA LYS A 415 12.48 24.02 -33.87
C LYS A 415 13.88 24.11 -33.23
N ALA A 416 14.34 23.05 -32.59
CA ALA A 416 15.68 23.05 -31.99
C ALA A 416 16.74 23.07 -33.10
N LYS A 417 17.68 24.03 -33.01
CA LYS A 417 18.89 24.04 -33.85
C LYS A 417 19.90 23.08 -33.24
N PHE A 418 20.48 22.22 -34.07
CA PHE A 418 21.53 21.29 -33.71
C PHE A 418 22.77 21.56 -34.56
N SER A 419 23.95 21.42 -33.97
CA SER A 419 25.22 21.34 -34.69
C SER A 419 25.72 19.91 -34.70
N SER A 420 26.48 19.50 -35.72
CA SER A 420 27.14 18.20 -35.67
C SER A 420 28.30 18.20 -34.67
N MET A 421 28.59 17.03 -34.14
CA MET A 421 29.76 16.78 -33.31
C MET A 421 30.28 15.37 -33.60
N GLU A 422 31.47 15.29 -34.20
CA GLU A 422 32.09 14.03 -34.66
C GLU A 422 32.40 13.07 -33.51
N SER A 423 32.65 13.57 -32.30
CA SER A 423 32.92 12.75 -31.11
C SER A 423 31.69 12.08 -30.49
N LEU A 424 30.48 12.33 -31.00
CA LEU A 424 29.26 11.70 -30.50
C LEU A 424 28.97 10.37 -31.20
N VAL A 425 28.79 9.33 -30.38
CA VAL A 425 28.33 8.00 -30.80
C VAL A 425 26.98 8.10 -31.54
N GLU A 426 26.73 7.19 -32.47
CA GLU A 426 25.57 7.16 -33.35
C GLU A 426 24.22 7.31 -32.61
N ASN A 427 23.29 8.08 -33.20
CA ASN A 427 21.94 8.34 -32.68
C ASN A 427 21.90 9.04 -31.31
N LYS A 428 22.87 9.92 -31.05
CA LYS A 428 22.95 10.70 -29.81
C LYS A 428 22.75 12.20 -30.05
N VAL A 429 22.08 12.86 -29.11
CA VAL A 429 21.80 14.29 -29.08
C VAL A 429 22.20 14.84 -27.71
N ILE A 430 22.80 16.02 -27.68
CA ILE A 430 23.06 16.79 -26.46
C ILE A 430 22.21 18.05 -26.49
N LEU A 431 21.46 18.30 -25.41
CA LEU A 431 20.80 19.56 -25.13
C LEU A 431 21.72 20.43 -24.27
N GLY A 432 22.17 21.54 -24.85
CA GLY A 432 22.98 22.53 -24.15
C GLY A 432 22.14 23.46 -23.29
N ASN A 433 22.83 24.31 -22.54
CA ASN A 433 22.26 25.27 -21.59
C ASN A 433 21.11 26.10 -22.17
N LYS A 434 21.22 26.61 -23.40
CA LYS A 434 20.16 27.43 -24.05
C LYS A 434 18.80 26.71 -24.14
N THR A 435 18.80 25.39 -24.26
CA THR A 435 17.58 24.59 -24.34
C THR A 435 17.23 24.02 -22.98
N ALA A 436 18.21 23.44 -22.28
CA ALA A 436 18.01 22.70 -21.04
C ALA A 436 17.59 23.59 -19.86
N SER A 437 18.05 24.84 -19.79
CA SER A 437 17.69 25.80 -18.72
C SER A 437 16.20 26.16 -18.67
N ASN A 438 15.44 25.90 -19.74
CA ASN A 438 13.98 26.10 -19.78
C ASN A 438 13.20 24.99 -19.05
N TYR A 439 13.89 24.00 -18.51
CA TYR A 439 13.31 22.80 -17.91
C TYR A 439 13.88 22.53 -16.51
N LEU A 440 13.13 21.81 -15.67
CA LEU A 440 13.64 21.34 -14.37
C LEU A 440 14.53 20.12 -14.59
N ILE A 441 15.83 20.27 -14.37
CA ILE A 441 16.80 19.17 -14.56
C ILE A 441 16.81 18.27 -13.34
N LYS A 442 16.47 16.99 -13.54
CA LYS A 442 16.61 15.95 -12.52
C LYS A 442 17.94 15.23 -12.72
N PRO A 443 18.81 15.14 -11.70
CA PRO A 443 20.14 14.53 -11.80
C PRO A 443 20.07 13.00 -11.84
N VAL A 444 19.36 12.45 -12.84
CA VAL A 444 19.14 11.02 -13.03
C VAL A 444 19.43 10.69 -14.50
N HIS A 445 20.29 9.71 -14.72
CA HIS A 445 20.52 9.11 -16.04
C HIS A 445 19.51 7.97 -16.23
N LYS A 446 18.57 8.13 -17.16
CA LYS A 446 17.61 7.09 -17.55
C LYS A 446 18.10 6.22 -18.71
N THR A 447 19.06 6.69 -19.50
CA THR A 447 19.68 5.83 -20.50
C THR A 447 20.70 4.95 -19.82
N LEU A 448 20.51 3.66 -19.97
CA LEU A 448 21.56 2.70 -19.70
C LEU A 448 22.36 2.53 -20.99
N ALA A 449 23.67 2.38 -20.88
CA ALA A 449 24.50 2.04 -22.03
C ALA A 449 23.89 0.81 -22.73
N LYS A 450 23.68 0.89 -24.04
CA LYS A 450 23.26 -0.28 -24.82
C LYS A 450 24.35 -1.32 -24.65
N ILE A 451 23.97 -2.49 -24.19
CA ILE A 451 24.88 -3.63 -24.12
C ILE A 451 24.49 -4.54 -25.28
N GLU A 452 25.46 -4.95 -26.09
CA GLU A 452 25.27 -6.09 -26.99
C GLU A 452 25.38 -7.36 -26.16
N VAL A 453 24.29 -8.12 -26.12
CA VAL A 453 24.21 -9.25 -25.20
C VAL A 453 23.68 -10.50 -25.85
N ILE A 454 23.08 -10.36 -27.02
CA ILE A 454 22.69 -11.51 -27.81
C ILE A 454 23.95 -11.98 -28.51
N ASN A 455 24.21 -13.28 -28.43
CA ASN A 455 25.32 -13.89 -29.16
C ASN A 455 25.16 -13.53 -30.65
N PRO A 456 26.16 -12.90 -31.30
CA PRO A 456 26.06 -12.51 -32.71
C PRO A 456 25.73 -13.68 -33.64
N GLN A 457 26.10 -14.91 -33.27
CA GLN A 457 25.75 -16.12 -34.03
C GLN A 457 24.27 -16.52 -33.92
N SER A 458 23.53 -15.91 -32.98
CA SER A 458 22.10 -16.19 -32.74
C SER A 458 21.15 -15.25 -33.50
N ILE A 459 21.67 -14.20 -34.14
CA ILE A 459 20.86 -13.25 -34.93
C ILE A 459 21.47 -13.10 -36.32
N ASP A 460 20.65 -13.28 -37.34
CA ASP A 460 20.97 -12.82 -38.69
C ASP A 460 20.83 -11.28 -38.73
N PRO A 461 21.89 -10.53 -39.08
CA PRO A 461 21.83 -9.07 -39.12
C PRO A 461 20.68 -8.52 -39.98
N SER A 462 20.31 -9.22 -41.07
CA SER A 462 19.23 -8.81 -41.97
C SER A 462 17.82 -8.91 -41.34
N GLU A 463 17.65 -9.76 -40.32
CA GLU A 463 16.36 -10.01 -39.65
C GLU A 463 16.14 -9.15 -38.39
N THR A 464 17.14 -8.34 -38.01
CA THR A 464 17.16 -7.57 -36.76
C THR A 464 15.92 -6.67 -36.56
N THR A 465 15.51 -5.98 -37.64
CA THR A 465 14.36 -5.06 -37.67
C THR A 465 13.03 -5.79 -37.54
N GLU A 466 12.91 -6.94 -38.20
CA GLU A 466 11.71 -7.78 -38.13
C GLU A 466 11.55 -8.36 -36.71
N LEU A 467 12.62 -8.91 -36.14
CA LEU A 467 12.64 -9.38 -34.74
C LEU A 467 12.27 -8.26 -33.76
N HIS A 468 12.68 -7.02 -34.00
CA HIS A 468 12.28 -5.89 -33.16
C HIS A 468 10.79 -5.58 -33.26
N THR A 469 10.23 -5.65 -34.46
CA THR A 469 8.80 -5.45 -34.69
C THR A 469 7.96 -6.54 -34.03
N ILE A 470 8.39 -7.80 -34.15
CA ILE A 470 7.75 -8.94 -33.48
C ILE A 470 7.79 -8.76 -31.96
N ASP A 471 8.93 -8.36 -31.41
CA ASP A 471 9.11 -8.12 -29.98
C ASP A 471 8.11 -7.11 -29.40
N GLN A 472 7.87 -5.99 -30.10
CA GLN A 472 6.85 -5.02 -29.70
C GLN A 472 5.42 -5.58 -29.74
N LYS A 473 5.10 -6.42 -30.73
CA LYS A 473 3.78 -7.05 -30.86
C LYS A 473 3.57 -8.10 -29.76
N VAL A 474 4.56 -8.93 -29.48
CA VAL A 474 4.52 -9.95 -28.40
C VAL A 474 4.37 -9.29 -27.02
N ASP A 475 5.04 -8.18 -26.74
CA ASP A 475 4.87 -7.43 -25.48
C ASP A 475 3.44 -6.91 -25.30
N LYS A 476 2.82 -6.37 -26.36
CA LYS A 476 1.41 -5.93 -26.33
C LYS A 476 0.47 -7.11 -26.05
N LEU A 477 0.71 -8.27 -26.67
CA LEU A 477 -0.04 -9.50 -26.42
C LEU A 477 0.09 -9.95 -24.96
N ALA A 478 1.31 -9.97 -24.42
CA ALA A 478 1.58 -10.36 -23.04
C ALA A 478 0.85 -9.48 -22.02
N LYS A 479 0.80 -8.16 -22.25
CA LYS A 479 0.04 -7.21 -21.42
C LYS A 479 -1.46 -7.47 -21.49
N ARG A 480 -2.00 -7.74 -22.69
CA ARG A 480 -3.43 -8.05 -22.90
C ARG A 480 -3.87 -9.31 -22.14
N LEU A 481 -2.99 -10.31 -22.07
CA LEU A 481 -3.20 -11.63 -21.47
C LEU A 481 -2.63 -11.77 -20.04
N ASN A 482 -2.45 -10.67 -19.30
CA ASN A 482 -1.95 -10.71 -17.93
C ASN A 482 -2.94 -11.38 -16.96
N LEU A 483 -2.64 -12.63 -16.55
CA LEU A 483 -3.51 -13.42 -15.67
C LEU A 483 -3.81 -12.72 -14.34
N SER A 484 -2.82 -12.14 -13.67
CA SER A 484 -3.01 -11.46 -12.37
C SER A 484 -4.03 -10.32 -12.45
N ALA A 485 -4.03 -9.56 -13.56
CA ALA A 485 -4.99 -8.49 -13.77
C ALA A 485 -6.39 -9.03 -14.13
N ARG A 486 -6.47 -10.09 -14.94
CA ARG A 486 -7.75 -10.68 -15.40
C ARG A 486 -8.48 -11.44 -14.29
N LEU A 487 -7.74 -12.09 -13.41
CA LEU A 487 -8.30 -12.89 -12.31
C LEU A 487 -8.48 -12.06 -11.02
N ARG A 488 -8.50 -10.72 -11.09
CA ARG A 488 -8.79 -9.85 -9.94
C ARG A 488 -10.31 -9.65 -9.80
N PRO A 489 -10.93 -10.02 -8.67
CA PRO A 489 -12.37 -9.87 -8.48
C PRO A 489 -12.76 -8.40 -8.26
N LEU A 490 -13.90 -8.01 -8.83
CA LEU A 490 -14.46 -6.66 -8.78
C LEU A 490 -15.18 -6.34 -7.46
N ASN A 491 -15.68 -7.37 -6.78
CA ASN A 491 -16.44 -7.25 -5.52
C ASN A 491 -15.67 -7.74 -4.30
N TYR A 492 -14.33 -7.68 -4.35
CA TYR A 492 -13.43 -8.18 -3.30
C TYR A 492 -13.85 -7.76 -1.88
N PHE A 493 -14.03 -6.46 -1.64
CA PHE A 493 -14.33 -5.95 -0.30
C PHE A 493 -15.69 -6.40 0.23
N GLY A 494 -16.71 -6.50 -0.65
CA GLY A 494 -18.04 -6.95 -0.27
C GLY A 494 -18.07 -8.43 0.11
N GLU A 495 -17.33 -9.26 -0.62
CA GLU A 495 -17.23 -10.69 -0.29
C GLU A 495 -16.38 -10.95 0.95
N LEU A 496 -15.31 -10.17 1.15
CA LEU A 496 -14.52 -10.18 2.38
C LEU A 496 -15.39 -9.81 3.60
N ASP A 497 -16.19 -8.75 3.48
CA ASP A 497 -17.08 -8.29 4.54
C ASP A 497 -18.10 -9.36 4.96
N LYS A 498 -18.74 -10.02 3.98
CA LYS A 498 -19.64 -11.14 4.23
C LYS A 498 -18.92 -12.33 4.87
N PHE A 499 -17.73 -12.66 4.36
CA PHE A 499 -16.92 -13.76 4.89
C PHE A 499 -16.54 -13.55 6.36
N ILE A 500 -16.13 -12.33 6.73
CA ILE A 500 -15.83 -11.97 8.12
C ILE A 500 -17.10 -12.04 8.96
N THR A 501 -18.20 -11.43 8.49
CA THR A 501 -19.48 -11.39 9.20
C THR A 501 -20.06 -12.78 9.47
N LEU A 502 -19.85 -13.71 8.55
CA LEU A 502 -20.26 -15.11 8.69
C LEU A 502 -19.17 -15.99 9.31
N HIS A 503 -18.20 -15.38 10.00
CA HIS A 503 -17.13 -16.05 10.77
C HIS A 503 -16.30 -17.08 9.97
N GLY A 504 -16.15 -16.86 8.67
CA GLY A 504 -15.45 -17.76 7.75
C GLY A 504 -16.30 -18.93 7.21
N LYS A 505 -17.57 -19.04 7.62
CA LYS A 505 -18.52 -20.08 7.20
C LYS A 505 -19.33 -19.65 5.96
N TYR A 506 -18.65 -19.04 5.00
CA TYR A 506 -19.26 -18.49 3.79
C TYR A 506 -18.41 -18.82 2.57
N ASN A 507 -19.07 -19.14 1.46
CA ASN A 507 -18.43 -19.28 0.16
C ASN A 507 -18.66 -18.00 -0.66
N PRO A 508 -17.63 -17.17 -0.86
CA PRO A 508 -17.69 -15.99 -1.70
C PRO A 508 -18.21 -16.26 -3.11
N ILE A 509 -18.99 -15.31 -3.63
CA ILE A 509 -19.39 -15.28 -5.04
C ILE A 509 -18.70 -14.10 -5.71
N PHE A 510 -17.67 -14.37 -6.48
CA PHE A 510 -16.83 -13.33 -7.08
C PHE A 510 -17.33 -12.88 -8.45
N LYS A 511 -17.16 -11.59 -8.75
CA LYS A 511 -17.45 -10.98 -10.05
C LYS A 511 -16.14 -10.64 -10.75
N TYR A 512 -16.03 -10.99 -12.03
CA TYR A 512 -14.84 -10.70 -12.84
C TYR A 512 -15.20 -9.94 -14.11
N LYS A 513 -14.21 -9.27 -14.69
CA LYS A 513 -14.33 -8.62 -16.00
C LYS A 513 -13.56 -9.42 -17.04
N TRP A 514 -14.25 -10.32 -17.72
CA TRP A 514 -13.68 -11.14 -18.78
C TRP A 514 -13.53 -10.35 -20.10
N PRO A 515 -12.53 -10.66 -20.93
CA PRO A 515 -12.52 -10.23 -22.33
C PRO A 515 -13.68 -10.86 -23.10
N GLU A 516 -14.20 -10.14 -24.09
CA GLU A 516 -15.15 -10.71 -25.05
C GLU A 516 -14.51 -11.87 -25.83
N GLU A 517 -15.30 -12.89 -26.12
CA GLU A 517 -14.83 -14.10 -26.82
C GLU A 517 -14.26 -13.79 -28.21
N GLN A 518 -14.91 -12.91 -28.98
CA GLN A 518 -14.39 -12.43 -30.26
C GLN A 518 -12.98 -11.82 -30.16
N LYS A 519 -12.69 -11.11 -29.06
CA LYS A 519 -11.37 -10.53 -28.83
C LYS A 519 -10.32 -11.59 -28.49
N LEU A 520 -10.72 -12.69 -27.84
CA LEU A 520 -9.87 -13.84 -27.60
C LEU A 520 -9.59 -14.61 -28.91
N LEU A 521 -10.59 -14.73 -29.79
CA LEU A 521 -10.42 -15.29 -31.14
C LEU A 521 -9.46 -14.45 -32.00
N GLN A 522 -9.64 -13.13 -32.04
CA GLN A 522 -8.69 -12.23 -32.70
C GLN A 522 -7.27 -12.38 -32.13
N THR A 523 -7.15 -12.55 -30.81
CA THR A 523 -5.85 -12.80 -30.17
C THR A 523 -5.23 -14.11 -30.64
N ARG A 524 -6.02 -15.17 -30.86
CA ARG A 524 -5.56 -16.45 -31.42
C ARG A 524 -5.00 -16.28 -32.83
N GLU A 525 -5.71 -15.56 -33.69
CA GLU A 525 -5.27 -15.29 -35.05
C GLU A 525 -3.99 -14.45 -35.09
N GLU A 526 -3.90 -13.43 -34.23
CA GLU A 526 -2.68 -12.63 -34.07
C GLU A 526 -1.48 -13.49 -33.64
N ILE A 527 -1.66 -14.42 -32.69
CA ILE A 527 -0.63 -15.37 -32.26
C ILE A 527 -0.23 -16.28 -33.42
N ALA A 528 -1.19 -16.88 -34.12
CA ALA A 528 -0.92 -17.78 -35.25
C ALA A 528 -0.14 -17.07 -36.38
N LYS A 529 -0.50 -15.83 -36.72
CA LYS A 529 0.22 -15.02 -37.70
C LYS A 529 1.67 -14.75 -37.29
N LEU A 530 1.91 -14.39 -36.03
CA LEU A 530 3.28 -14.18 -35.52
C LEU A 530 4.09 -15.48 -35.49
N THR A 531 3.48 -16.60 -35.11
CA THR A 531 4.13 -17.91 -35.13
C THR A 531 4.56 -18.29 -36.55
N ALA A 532 3.68 -18.11 -37.54
CA ALA A 532 4.02 -18.35 -38.95
C ALA A 532 5.17 -17.46 -39.44
N GLN A 533 5.16 -16.16 -39.08
CA GLN A 533 6.25 -15.23 -39.39
C GLN A 533 7.58 -15.70 -38.78
N LEU A 534 7.58 -16.09 -37.51
CA LEU A 534 8.79 -16.54 -36.81
C LEU A 534 9.37 -17.84 -37.36
N HIS A 535 8.56 -18.74 -37.91
CA HIS A 535 9.05 -19.99 -38.53
C HIS A 535 9.84 -19.77 -39.83
N ILE A 536 9.66 -18.62 -40.49
CA ILE A 536 10.36 -18.28 -41.73
C ILE A 536 11.76 -17.71 -41.43
N LEU A 537 11.97 -17.16 -40.23
CA LEU A 537 13.23 -16.53 -39.83
C LEU A 537 14.34 -17.57 -39.60
N LYS A 538 15.55 -17.22 -40.01
CA LYS A 538 16.76 -18.05 -39.85
C LYS A 538 17.43 -17.85 -38.49
N SER A 539 17.23 -16.71 -37.87
CA SER A 539 17.84 -16.36 -36.57
C SER A 539 17.49 -17.38 -35.48
N PRO A 540 18.45 -18.09 -34.89
CA PRO A 540 18.19 -19.00 -33.76
C PRO A 540 17.44 -18.33 -32.59
N PHE A 541 17.65 -17.02 -32.38
CA PHE A 541 16.97 -16.23 -31.38
C PHE A 541 15.43 -16.19 -31.54
N ALA A 542 14.90 -16.46 -32.74
CA ALA A 542 13.46 -16.55 -33.01
C ALA A 542 12.76 -17.60 -32.12
N GLN A 543 13.47 -18.65 -31.70
CA GLN A 543 12.92 -19.71 -30.84
C GLN A 543 12.42 -19.20 -29.48
N ILE A 544 13.03 -18.14 -28.93
CA ILE A 544 12.58 -17.55 -27.67
C ILE A 544 11.18 -16.94 -27.83
N PHE A 545 10.90 -16.32 -28.99
CA PHE A 545 9.58 -15.77 -29.30
C PHE A 545 8.54 -16.88 -29.53
N LEU A 546 8.90 -17.97 -30.20
CA LEU A 546 8.00 -19.11 -30.42
C LEU A 546 7.54 -19.72 -29.08
N LYS A 547 8.49 -20.00 -28.18
CA LYS A 547 8.18 -20.45 -26.80
C LYS A 547 7.29 -19.44 -26.05
N LYS A 548 7.51 -18.13 -26.28
CA LYS A 548 6.68 -17.10 -25.66
C LYS A 548 5.25 -17.09 -26.21
N LEU A 549 5.07 -17.23 -27.51
CA LEU A 549 3.76 -17.30 -28.13
C LEU A 549 2.99 -18.54 -27.68
N GLU A 550 3.65 -19.68 -27.52
CA GLU A 550 3.06 -20.89 -26.94
C GLU A 550 2.54 -20.64 -25.51
N GLU A 551 3.35 -20.02 -24.65
CA GLU A 551 2.90 -19.64 -23.29
C GLU A 551 1.70 -18.68 -23.33
N LEU A 552 1.69 -17.71 -24.25
CA LEU A 552 0.59 -16.76 -24.41
C LEU A 552 -0.70 -17.43 -24.92
N GLU A 553 -0.58 -18.42 -25.80
CA GLU A 553 -1.68 -19.25 -26.28
C GLU A 553 -2.32 -20.01 -25.10
N LEU A 554 -1.51 -20.65 -24.25
CA LEU A 554 -1.98 -21.32 -23.04
C LEU A 554 -2.66 -20.35 -22.07
N ARG A 555 -2.13 -19.13 -21.90
CA ARG A 555 -2.77 -18.10 -21.06
C ARG A 555 -4.11 -17.65 -21.62
N ARG A 556 -4.23 -17.48 -22.94
CA ARG A 556 -5.51 -17.14 -23.58
C ARG A 556 -6.52 -18.24 -23.33
N ASN A 557 -6.13 -19.49 -23.57
CA ASN A 557 -6.98 -20.65 -23.31
C ASN A 557 -7.44 -20.73 -21.86
N LEU A 558 -6.52 -20.51 -20.91
CA LEU A 558 -6.86 -20.48 -19.50
C LEU A 558 -7.85 -19.35 -19.16
N ILE A 559 -7.68 -18.14 -19.73
CA ILE A 559 -8.63 -17.03 -19.55
C ILE A 559 -10.01 -17.38 -20.10
N LEU A 560 -10.07 -18.03 -21.27
CA LEU A 560 -11.34 -18.49 -21.86
C LEU A 560 -12.02 -19.52 -20.96
N ALA A 561 -11.27 -20.53 -20.49
CA ALA A 561 -11.78 -21.56 -19.58
C ALA A 561 -12.30 -20.96 -18.27
N TYR A 562 -11.60 -20.00 -17.66
CA TYR A 562 -12.11 -19.25 -16.51
C TYR A 562 -13.37 -18.45 -16.85
N SER A 563 -13.46 -17.83 -18.03
CA SER A 563 -14.68 -17.09 -18.40
C SER A 563 -15.90 -17.99 -18.53
N GLN A 564 -15.69 -19.26 -18.90
CA GLN A 564 -16.73 -20.29 -19.05
C GLN A 564 -16.94 -21.13 -17.77
N GLN A 565 -16.09 -20.96 -16.75
CA GLN A 565 -16.03 -21.81 -15.55
C GLN A 565 -15.87 -23.31 -15.88
N ASP A 566 -15.13 -23.64 -16.94
CA ASP A 566 -14.79 -25.01 -17.33
C ASP A 566 -13.60 -25.51 -16.50
N PHE A 567 -13.89 -26.21 -15.41
CA PHE A 567 -12.88 -26.61 -14.42
C PHE A 567 -11.89 -27.66 -14.91
N ASP A 568 -12.29 -28.55 -15.82
CA ASP A 568 -11.40 -29.57 -16.39
C ASP A 568 -10.37 -28.90 -17.29
N THR A 569 -10.84 -27.98 -18.14
CA THR A 569 -9.97 -27.18 -19.01
C THR A 569 -9.10 -26.20 -18.20
N ILE A 570 -9.62 -25.61 -17.12
CA ILE A 570 -8.83 -24.82 -16.17
C ILE A 570 -7.71 -25.68 -15.56
N SER A 571 -8.02 -26.92 -15.14
CA SER A 571 -7.03 -27.84 -14.56
C SER A 571 -5.93 -28.17 -15.57
N LEU A 572 -6.32 -28.54 -16.79
CA LEU A 572 -5.42 -28.84 -17.88
C LEU A 572 -4.45 -27.69 -18.17
N TYR A 573 -4.94 -26.47 -18.36
CA TYR A 573 -4.07 -25.34 -18.72
C TYR A 573 -3.27 -24.79 -17.53
N ASN A 574 -3.76 -24.90 -16.30
CA ASN A 574 -2.92 -24.62 -15.13
C ASN A 574 -1.74 -25.60 -15.06
N LYS A 575 -1.97 -26.90 -15.27
CA LYS A 575 -0.89 -27.91 -15.31
C LYS A 575 0.09 -27.65 -16.45
N LYS A 576 -0.39 -27.29 -17.64
CA LYS A 576 0.50 -26.94 -18.78
C LYS A 576 1.33 -25.68 -18.52
N LEU A 577 0.80 -24.68 -17.78
CA LEU A 577 1.52 -23.44 -17.49
C LEU A 577 2.44 -23.53 -16.27
N PHE A 578 2.06 -24.31 -15.26
CA PHE A 578 2.69 -24.30 -13.94
C PHE A 578 3.21 -25.69 -13.50
N GLY A 579 3.06 -26.72 -14.33
CA GLY A 579 3.48 -28.09 -14.04
C GLY A 579 2.49 -28.83 -13.13
N GLU A 580 2.72 -30.14 -12.96
CA GLU A 580 2.03 -30.96 -11.96
C GLU A 580 2.74 -30.91 -10.61
N PHE A 581 2.08 -31.35 -9.54
CA PHE A 581 2.73 -31.49 -8.23
C PHE A 581 3.67 -32.69 -8.26
N ASP A 582 4.82 -32.57 -7.61
CA ASP A 582 5.74 -33.67 -7.39
C ASP A 582 5.34 -34.41 -6.11
N ASP A 583 5.01 -35.70 -6.22
CA ASP A 583 4.53 -36.51 -5.10
C ASP A 583 5.60 -36.72 -4.01
N GLY A 584 6.87 -36.85 -4.41
CA GLY A 584 7.98 -36.98 -3.47
C GLY A 584 8.18 -35.70 -2.66
N LEU A 585 8.22 -34.56 -3.35
CA LEU A 585 8.33 -33.24 -2.74
C LEU A 585 7.10 -32.92 -1.88
N LEU A 586 5.91 -33.32 -2.29
CA LEU A 586 4.68 -33.17 -1.50
C LEU A 586 4.75 -33.97 -0.21
N LYS A 587 5.27 -35.21 -0.24
CA LYS A 587 5.49 -36.03 0.95
C LYS A 587 6.46 -35.37 1.92
N ILE A 588 7.58 -34.83 1.41
CA ILE A 588 8.56 -34.07 2.20
C ILE A 588 7.91 -32.82 2.79
N ALA A 589 7.20 -32.04 1.99
CA ALA A 589 6.55 -30.80 2.42
C ALA A 589 5.51 -31.06 3.51
N LYS A 590 4.68 -32.11 3.36
CA LYS A 590 3.71 -32.52 4.40
C LYS A 590 4.39 -32.93 5.69
N SER A 591 5.47 -33.71 5.62
CA SER A 591 6.26 -34.09 6.79
C SER A 591 6.77 -32.84 7.53
N LYS A 592 7.41 -31.90 6.83
CA LYS A 592 7.93 -30.65 7.41
C LYS A 592 6.85 -29.72 7.98
N VAL A 593 5.62 -29.78 7.48
CA VAL A 593 4.50 -28.97 7.99
C VAL A 593 3.87 -29.62 9.23
N LEU A 594 3.86 -30.95 9.31
CA LEU A 594 3.29 -31.72 10.42
C LEU A 594 4.24 -31.89 11.59
N ASP A 595 5.55 -31.92 11.34
CA ASP A 595 6.56 -31.95 12.39
C ASP A 595 6.48 -30.65 13.21
N ARG A 596 5.87 -30.77 14.40
CA ARG A 596 5.60 -29.66 15.33
C ARG A 596 6.81 -29.35 16.21
N GLN A 597 7.96 -30.04 16.05
CA GLN A 597 9.19 -29.50 16.62
C GLN A 597 9.30 -28.06 16.15
N GLU A 598 9.48 -27.14 17.09
CA GLU A 598 9.66 -25.74 16.78
C GLU A 598 10.92 -25.58 15.91
N PHE A 599 10.79 -25.75 14.60
CA PHE A 599 11.64 -25.05 13.63
C PHE A 599 11.36 -23.53 13.66
N GLY A 600 10.50 -23.10 14.59
CA GLY A 600 10.42 -21.75 15.08
C GLY A 600 11.76 -21.35 15.68
N ILE A 601 12.58 -20.71 14.84
CA ILE A 601 13.35 -19.52 15.20
C ILE A 601 13.98 -19.68 16.59
N LYS A 602 15.25 -20.12 16.70
CA LYS A 602 16.07 -19.69 17.85
C LYS A 602 15.82 -18.19 18.01
N LYS A 603 15.06 -17.78 19.04
CA LYS A 603 14.54 -16.42 19.20
C LYS A 603 15.75 -15.49 19.32
N GLY A 604 16.16 -14.90 18.20
CA GLY A 604 17.35 -14.05 18.12
C GLY A 604 18.09 -14.12 16.77
N VAL A 605 18.03 -15.25 16.05
CA VAL A 605 18.90 -15.51 14.88
C VAL A 605 18.69 -14.53 13.72
N LEU A 606 17.46 -14.07 13.48
CA LEU A 606 17.16 -13.13 12.38
C LEU A 606 17.29 -11.65 12.78
N GLY A 607 17.74 -11.35 14.00
CA GLY A 607 17.89 -10.00 14.53
C GLY A 607 16.62 -9.36 15.12
N LYS A 608 16.70 -8.05 15.39
CA LYS A 608 15.62 -7.23 15.97
C LYS A 608 14.48 -6.98 14.98
N SER A 609 13.27 -6.78 15.49
CA SER A 609 12.15 -6.27 14.70
C SER A 609 12.37 -4.80 14.33
N LEU A 610 12.12 -4.46 13.07
CA LEU A 610 12.38 -3.13 12.50
C LEU A 610 11.12 -2.25 12.49
N LYS A 611 11.31 -0.95 12.71
CA LYS A 611 10.31 0.11 12.46
C LYS A 611 10.28 0.47 10.97
N LEU A 612 9.20 1.10 10.50
CA LEU A 612 9.09 1.52 9.09
C LEU A 612 10.23 2.45 8.64
N SER A 613 10.64 3.39 9.48
CA SER A 613 11.76 4.29 9.16
C SER A 613 13.11 3.58 9.09
N GLU A 614 13.31 2.52 9.87
CA GLU A 614 14.51 1.68 9.79
C GLU A 614 14.48 0.83 8.50
N ILE A 615 13.32 0.29 8.14
CA ILE A 615 13.12 -0.47 6.89
C ILE A 615 13.46 0.41 5.69
N GLU A 616 12.95 1.63 5.63
CA GLU A 616 13.22 2.57 4.52
C GLU A 616 14.73 2.82 4.36
N LYS A 617 15.42 3.17 5.46
CA LYS A 617 16.88 3.41 5.46
C LYS A 617 17.68 2.19 5.02
N ILE A 618 17.31 0.99 5.46
CA ILE A 618 17.99 -0.26 5.06
C ILE A 618 17.82 -0.49 3.55
N ILE A 619 16.62 -0.25 3.01
CA ILE A 619 16.36 -0.41 1.58
C ILE A 619 17.13 0.62 0.76
N GLU A 620 17.14 1.89 1.18
CA GLU A 620 17.92 2.94 0.52
C GLU A 620 19.42 2.58 0.49
N LYS A 621 19.97 2.16 1.63
CA LYS A 621 21.36 1.72 1.72
C LYS A 621 21.64 0.53 0.79
N TYR A 622 20.76 -0.47 0.80
CA TYR A 622 20.87 -1.66 -0.04
C TYR A 622 20.87 -1.31 -1.53
N LEU A 623 20.00 -0.40 -1.96
CA LEU A 623 19.96 0.08 -3.35
C LEU A 623 21.25 0.83 -3.74
N ILE A 624 21.79 1.66 -2.84
CA ILE A 624 23.06 2.39 -3.06
C ILE A 624 24.23 1.41 -3.20
N GLU A 625 24.32 0.42 -2.30
CA GLU A 625 25.36 -0.64 -2.35
C GLU A 625 25.33 -1.39 -3.69
N LYS A 626 24.13 -1.65 -4.22
CA LYS A 626 23.92 -2.29 -5.53
C LYS A 626 24.01 -1.32 -6.72
N LYS A 627 24.29 -0.03 -6.48
CA LYS A 627 24.35 1.05 -7.49
C LYS A 627 23.05 1.17 -8.30
N ILE A 628 21.90 0.93 -7.67
CA ILE A 628 20.57 1.04 -8.26
C ILE A 628 19.95 2.38 -7.84
N TYR A 629 19.63 3.22 -8.82
CA TYR A 629 19.05 4.55 -8.60
C TYR A 629 17.70 4.69 -9.31
N GLY A 630 16.89 5.66 -8.87
CA GLY A 630 15.61 5.97 -9.53
C GLY A 630 14.44 5.03 -9.17
N VAL A 631 14.55 4.33 -8.04
CA VAL A 631 13.50 3.47 -7.48
C VAL A 631 12.81 4.21 -6.33
N ASP A 632 11.48 4.36 -6.39
CA ASP A 632 10.73 4.92 -5.26
C ASP A 632 10.43 3.83 -4.22
N ILE A 633 10.48 4.18 -2.95
CA ILE A 633 9.97 3.32 -1.88
C ILE A 633 8.56 3.77 -1.53
N VAL A 634 7.60 2.85 -1.61
CA VAL A 634 6.20 3.11 -1.29
C VAL A 634 5.74 2.09 -0.28
N PHE A 635 5.05 2.52 0.76
CA PHE A 635 4.44 1.60 1.70
C PHE A 635 2.92 1.50 1.40
N SER A 636 2.27 0.34 1.55
CA SER A 636 0.83 0.09 1.28
C SER A 636 0.19 -0.97 2.21
N TYR A 637 -1.13 -0.98 2.37
CA TYR A 637 -1.90 -2.03 3.11
C TYR A 637 -2.51 -3.11 2.21
N ASP A 638 -2.60 -2.84 0.91
CA ASP A 638 -3.38 -3.68 -0.02
C ASP A 638 -2.49 -4.67 -0.78
N THR A 639 -1.18 -4.67 -0.52
CA THR A 639 -0.28 -5.66 -1.11
C THR A 639 -0.53 -7.02 -0.47
N LEU A 640 -0.77 -8.02 -1.32
CA LEU A 640 -0.85 -9.43 -0.91
C LEU A 640 0.51 -9.99 -0.46
N SER A 641 1.61 -9.31 -0.81
CA SER A 641 2.98 -9.67 -0.46
C SER A 641 3.58 -8.67 0.52
N ARG A 642 4.57 -9.13 1.32
CA ARG A 642 5.29 -8.30 2.30
C ARG A 642 6.12 -7.20 1.63
N ILE A 643 6.79 -7.52 0.53
CA ILE A 643 7.40 -6.58 -0.42
C ILE A 643 6.95 -7.02 -1.82
N SER A 644 6.86 -6.08 -2.74
CA SER A 644 6.59 -6.35 -4.15
C SER A 644 7.18 -5.25 -5.01
N LEU A 645 7.62 -5.60 -6.21
CA LEU A 645 8.11 -4.65 -7.19
C LEU A 645 7.03 -4.23 -8.19
N ILE A 646 6.90 -2.92 -8.38
CA ILE A 646 6.08 -2.32 -9.44
C ILE A 646 7.02 -1.76 -10.49
N MET A 647 7.05 -2.40 -11.65
CA MET A 647 7.93 -2.06 -12.77
C MET A 647 7.11 -1.37 -13.88
N GLY A 648 7.64 -0.28 -14.45
CA GLY A 648 6.92 0.51 -15.47
C GLY A 648 7.60 1.85 -15.73
N LYS A 649 6.79 2.91 -15.97
CA LYS A 649 7.30 4.29 -16.16
C LYS A 649 8.15 4.79 -14.99
N GLN A 650 7.82 4.36 -13.78
CA GLN A 650 8.57 4.61 -12.56
C GLN A 650 8.64 3.29 -11.78
N ILE A 651 9.85 2.91 -11.37
CA ILE A 651 10.07 1.68 -10.62
C ILE A 651 9.81 1.97 -9.15
N LYS A 652 9.01 1.12 -8.51
CA LYS A 652 8.65 1.28 -7.09
C LYS A 652 8.81 -0.03 -6.33
N ILE A 653 9.41 0.04 -5.14
CA ILE A 653 9.37 -1.03 -4.14
C ILE A 653 8.17 -0.75 -3.25
N SER A 654 7.14 -1.60 -3.36
CA SER A 654 5.93 -1.51 -2.55
C SER A 654 6.03 -2.44 -1.35
N ILE A 655 5.97 -1.89 -0.13
CA ILE A 655 6.15 -2.61 1.13
C ILE A 655 4.82 -2.66 1.88
N SER A 656 4.43 -3.85 2.32
CA SER A 656 3.26 -4.03 3.17
C SER A 656 3.50 -3.41 4.55
N LYS A 657 2.62 -2.51 4.97
CA LYS A 657 2.67 -1.87 6.30
C LYS A 657 2.31 -2.80 7.45
N SER A 658 1.55 -3.85 7.15
CA SER A 658 1.27 -4.94 8.10
C SER A 658 2.42 -5.94 8.23
N ALA A 659 3.45 -5.85 7.37
CA ALA A 659 4.56 -6.79 7.44
C ALA A 659 5.54 -6.37 8.55
N VAL A 660 5.71 -7.26 9.52
CA VAL A 660 6.77 -7.16 10.50
C VAL A 660 8.03 -7.73 9.87
N PHE A 661 9.12 -6.95 9.84
CA PHE A 661 10.43 -7.42 9.36
C PHE A 661 11.42 -7.50 10.51
N LYS A 662 12.24 -8.54 10.49
CA LYS A 662 13.52 -8.57 11.19
C LYS A 662 14.63 -8.22 10.20
N GLU A 663 15.79 -7.79 10.69
CA GLU A 663 16.89 -7.31 9.83
C GLU A 663 17.31 -8.31 8.75
N GLU A 664 17.69 -9.54 9.11
CA GLU A 664 18.11 -10.54 8.13
C GLU A 664 16.94 -10.99 7.24
N SER A 665 15.73 -11.04 7.80
CA SER A 665 14.52 -11.32 7.00
C SER A 665 14.24 -10.24 5.95
N LEU A 666 14.55 -8.97 6.24
CA LEU A 666 14.40 -7.87 5.28
C LEU A 666 15.45 -8.00 4.19
N ARG A 667 16.72 -8.17 4.54
CA ARG A 667 17.82 -8.34 3.58
C ARG A 667 17.57 -9.53 2.66
N ALA A 668 17.15 -10.67 3.22
CA ALA A 668 16.76 -11.84 2.44
C ALA A 668 15.58 -11.55 1.49
N THR A 669 14.59 -10.77 1.92
CA THR A 669 13.47 -10.36 1.05
C THR A 669 13.95 -9.40 -0.05
N LEU A 670 14.93 -8.54 0.22
CA LEU A 670 15.52 -7.67 -0.79
C LEU A 670 16.38 -8.45 -1.79
N ALA A 671 17.13 -9.46 -1.36
CA ALA A 671 17.83 -10.35 -2.28
C ALA A 671 16.85 -11.12 -3.21
N HIS A 672 15.67 -11.49 -2.69
CA HIS A 672 14.60 -12.08 -3.51
C HIS A 672 14.08 -11.07 -4.55
N GLU A 673 13.63 -9.90 -4.10
CA GLU A 673 12.95 -8.94 -4.96
C GLU A 673 13.95 -8.15 -5.84
N VAL A 674 14.93 -7.50 -5.20
CA VAL A 674 15.88 -6.59 -5.83
C VAL A 674 16.94 -7.34 -6.63
N ASP A 675 17.72 -8.21 -5.99
CA ASP A 675 18.87 -8.86 -6.65
C ASP A 675 18.45 -9.79 -7.79
N THR A 676 17.20 -10.27 -7.77
CA THR A 676 16.67 -11.12 -8.84
C THR A 676 15.78 -10.32 -9.78
N HIS A 677 14.54 -9.99 -9.36
CA HIS A 677 13.54 -9.46 -10.27
C HIS A 677 13.91 -8.07 -10.79
N LEU A 678 14.38 -7.17 -9.92
CA LEU A 678 14.72 -5.80 -10.31
C LEU A 678 15.99 -5.75 -11.14
N VAL A 679 17.07 -6.40 -10.70
CA VAL A 679 18.34 -6.42 -11.44
C VAL A 679 18.14 -7.00 -12.84
N ARG A 680 17.44 -8.14 -12.98
CA ARG A 680 17.16 -8.74 -14.30
C ARG A 680 16.28 -7.85 -15.16
N TYR A 681 15.30 -7.15 -14.57
CA TYR A 681 14.48 -6.17 -15.30
C TYR A 681 15.29 -4.97 -15.79
N LEU A 682 16.13 -4.40 -14.92
CA LEU A 682 17.00 -3.26 -15.24
C LEU A 682 18.03 -3.62 -16.30
N ASN A 683 18.66 -4.79 -16.18
CA ASN A 683 19.53 -5.30 -17.22
C ASN A 683 18.72 -5.47 -18.50
N GLY A 684 17.57 -6.15 -18.45
CA GLY A 684 16.53 -6.22 -19.48
C GLY A 684 16.36 -4.97 -20.33
N ILE A 685 16.17 -3.82 -19.67
CA ILE A 685 16.04 -2.51 -20.32
C ILE A 685 17.26 -2.16 -21.20
N LYS A 686 18.49 -2.48 -20.76
CA LYS A 686 19.76 -2.21 -21.48
C LYS A 686 19.90 -2.94 -22.81
N SER A 687 19.20 -4.06 -23.00
CA SER A 687 19.23 -4.83 -24.27
C SER A 687 18.37 -4.22 -25.37
N TRP A 688 17.46 -3.31 -25.03
CA TRP A 688 16.41 -2.80 -25.91
C TRP A 688 15.48 -3.87 -26.52
N ARG A 689 15.45 -5.07 -25.94
CA ARG A 689 14.51 -6.13 -26.30
C ARG A 689 13.48 -6.30 -25.18
N LYS A 690 12.20 -6.11 -25.50
CA LYS A 690 11.07 -6.27 -24.58
C LYS A 690 10.94 -7.69 -24.08
N ILE A 691 11.29 -8.70 -24.87
CA ILE A 691 11.27 -10.10 -24.44
C ILE A 691 12.28 -10.38 -23.32
N LEU A 692 13.43 -9.69 -23.33
CA LEU A 692 14.47 -9.81 -22.30
C LEU A 692 14.19 -8.91 -21.08
N GLN A 693 13.43 -7.83 -21.26
CA GLN A 693 12.95 -6.95 -20.20
C GLN A 693 11.77 -7.54 -19.44
N SER A 694 10.77 -7.98 -20.20
CA SER A 694 9.45 -8.27 -19.71
C SER A 694 9.47 -9.69 -19.23
N TRP A 695 9.55 -10.71 -20.11
CA TRP A 695 9.60 -12.15 -19.75
C TRP A 695 9.82 -13.02 -21.01
N SER A 696 10.76 -14.00 -21.01
CA SER A 696 10.79 -15.05 -22.04
C SER A 696 9.67 -16.10 -21.85
N GLY A 697 9.62 -17.14 -22.69
CA GLY A 697 8.61 -18.22 -22.56
C GLY A 697 8.90 -19.16 -21.40
N PHE A 698 7.91 -19.40 -20.52
CA PHE A 698 7.92 -20.33 -19.38
C PHE A 698 9.01 -20.10 -18.31
N TYR A 699 9.75 -18.99 -18.37
CA TYR A 699 10.87 -18.66 -17.46
C TYR A 699 10.52 -18.53 -15.96
N GLY A 700 9.22 -18.52 -15.60
CA GLY A 700 8.77 -18.19 -14.26
C GLY A 700 9.33 -19.11 -13.18
N PHE A 701 9.61 -20.38 -13.51
CA PHE A 701 10.25 -21.32 -12.59
C PHE A 701 11.67 -20.91 -12.26
N ASP A 702 12.48 -20.64 -13.28
CA ASP A 702 13.88 -20.27 -13.15
C ASP A 702 14.03 -18.95 -12.38
N GLU A 703 13.13 -17.99 -12.60
CA GLU A 703 13.22 -16.69 -11.94
C GLU A 703 12.79 -16.72 -10.46
N GLU A 704 11.66 -17.36 -10.14
CA GLU A 704 11.23 -17.47 -8.73
C GLU A 704 12.21 -18.31 -7.92
N TRP A 705 12.86 -19.30 -8.55
CA TRP A 705 13.94 -20.05 -7.91
C TRP A 705 15.17 -19.19 -7.63
N LEU A 706 15.68 -18.46 -8.64
CA LEU A 706 16.87 -17.62 -8.46
C LEU A 706 16.63 -16.62 -7.33
N ALA A 707 15.39 -16.14 -7.20
CA ALA A 707 14.96 -15.29 -6.09
C ALA A 707 14.99 -16.01 -4.74
N ILE A 708 14.65 -17.29 -4.67
CA ILE A 708 14.76 -18.09 -3.44
C ILE A 708 16.23 -18.37 -3.09
N TRP A 709 17.04 -18.75 -4.07
CA TRP A 709 18.48 -19.00 -3.89
C TRP A 709 19.18 -17.76 -3.34
N ASN A 710 19.04 -16.61 -4.00
CA ASN A 710 19.58 -15.32 -3.53
C ASN A 710 19.14 -15.01 -2.09
N SER A 711 17.87 -15.24 -1.81
CA SER A 711 17.31 -14.99 -0.49
C SER A 711 17.85 -15.95 0.58
N ASN A 712 18.20 -17.18 0.22
CA ASN A 712 18.82 -18.15 1.12
C ASN A 712 20.31 -17.86 1.35
N THR A 713 21.06 -17.33 0.37
CA THR A 713 22.47 -16.93 0.57
C THR A 713 22.67 -15.82 1.60
N VAL A 714 21.61 -15.07 1.92
CA VAL A 714 21.61 -14.01 2.94
C VAL A 714 21.15 -14.53 4.30
N LEU A 715 20.49 -15.68 4.34
CA LEU A 715 20.00 -16.25 5.59
C LEU A 715 21.08 -17.09 6.27
N PRO A 716 21.02 -17.25 7.61
CA PRO A 716 21.96 -18.12 8.32
C PRO A 716 21.90 -19.57 7.81
N ASP A 717 23.05 -20.26 7.82
CA ASP A 717 23.18 -21.62 7.27
C ASP A 717 22.24 -22.64 7.92
N ASP A 718 21.86 -22.44 9.19
CA ASP A 718 20.93 -23.30 9.93
C ASP A 718 19.45 -22.90 9.73
N TYR A 719 19.17 -21.88 8.91
CA TYR A 719 17.83 -21.33 8.74
C TYR A 719 17.11 -21.87 7.50
N GLU A 720 16.06 -22.66 7.75
CA GLU A 720 15.18 -23.15 6.69
C GLU A 720 13.85 -22.37 6.58
N LYS A 721 13.47 -21.97 5.36
CA LYS A 721 12.19 -21.29 5.08
C LYS A 721 11.00 -22.24 4.98
N ILE A 722 10.49 -22.67 6.11
CA ILE A 722 9.29 -23.52 6.20
C ILE A 722 8.05 -22.91 5.52
N SER A 723 7.99 -21.58 5.41
CA SER A 723 6.88 -20.90 4.72
C SER A 723 6.69 -21.32 3.25
N LEU A 724 7.74 -21.79 2.57
CA LEU A 724 7.66 -22.29 1.18
C LEU A 724 6.92 -23.62 1.12
N TYR A 725 7.32 -24.58 1.96
CA TYR A 725 6.65 -25.88 2.11
C TYR A 725 5.18 -25.72 2.52
N LYS A 726 4.90 -24.81 3.47
CA LYS A 726 3.52 -24.51 3.86
C LYS A 726 2.68 -23.99 2.70
N LYS A 727 3.19 -23.07 1.88
CA LYS A 727 2.48 -22.59 0.68
C LYS A 727 2.24 -23.70 -0.33
N TYR A 728 3.21 -24.59 -0.53
CA TYR A 728 3.10 -25.73 -1.43
C TYR A 728 1.97 -26.68 -1.00
N VAL A 729 1.98 -27.10 0.27
CA VAL A 729 0.94 -27.96 0.85
C VAL A 729 -0.43 -27.29 0.82
N VAL A 730 -0.51 -26.01 1.23
CA VAL A 730 -1.78 -25.27 1.17
C VAL A 730 -2.29 -25.21 -0.28
N THR A 731 -1.46 -24.85 -1.25
CA THR A 731 -1.88 -24.79 -2.66
C THR A 731 -2.36 -26.14 -3.15
N HIS A 732 -1.74 -27.24 -2.73
CA HIS A 732 -2.17 -28.60 -3.04
C HIS A 732 -3.50 -28.98 -2.39
N GLU A 733 -3.63 -28.82 -1.08
CA GLU A 733 -4.79 -29.30 -0.30
C GLU A 733 -6.05 -28.45 -0.55
N LEU A 734 -5.87 -27.13 -0.75
CA LEU A 734 -6.99 -26.26 -1.12
C LEU A 734 -7.65 -26.68 -2.42
N GLN A 735 -7.02 -27.58 -3.21
CA GLN A 735 -7.62 -28.04 -4.45
C GLN A 735 -8.95 -28.78 -4.27
N LYS A 736 -9.14 -29.35 -3.08
CA LYS A 736 -10.23 -30.29 -2.76
C LYS A 736 -11.31 -29.65 -1.88
N PHE A 737 -11.22 -28.37 -1.59
CA PHE A 737 -12.07 -27.71 -0.62
C PHE A 737 -12.95 -26.66 -1.27
N SER A 738 -14.13 -26.40 -0.70
CA SER A 738 -14.85 -25.13 -0.90
C SER A 738 -14.08 -23.97 -0.25
N PHE A 739 -14.49 -22.73 -0.45
CA PHE A 739 -13.83 -21.58 0.19
C PHE A 739 -13.97 -21.60 1.72
N SER A 740 -15.15 -21.95 2.24
CA SER A 740 -15.37 -22.09 3.68
C SER A 740 -14.54 -23.22 4.27
N LYS A 741 -14.47 -24.38 3.58
CA LYS A 741 -13.66 -25.51 4.05
C LYS A 741 -12.16 -25.22 4.01
N ALA A 742 -11.72 -24.47 2.99
CA ALA A 742 -10.37 -23.93 2.91
C ALA A 742 -10.03 -23.02 4.10
N ALA A 743 -10.99 -22.21 4.56
CA ALA A 743 -10.81 -21.34 5.72
C ALA A 743 -10.65 -22.13 7.02
N GLU A 744 -11.44 -23.19 7.22
CA GLU A 744 -11.27 -24.11 8.36
C GLU A 744 -9.89 -24.75 8.35
N TYR A 745 -9.45 -25.26 7.20
CA TYR A 745 -8.15 -25.90 7.05
C TYR A 745 -6.99 -24.94 7.33
N ILE A 746 -7.02 -23.73 6.77
CA ILE A 746 -5.99 -22.71 7.02
C ILE A 746 -5.99 -22.27 8.48
N ARG A 747 -7.16 -22.13 9.11
CA ARG A 747 -7.26 -21.79 10.53
C ARG A 747 -6.66 -22.87 11.43
N PHE A 748 -6.77 -24.13 11.05
CA PHE A 748 -6.09 -25.22 11.75
C PHE A 748 -4.56 -25.09 11.68
N ILE A 749 -4.02 -24.70 10.52
CA ILE A 749 -2.56 -24.50 10.34
C ILE A 749 -2.07 -23.19 10.97
N TYR A 750 -2.91 -22.14 10.98
CA TYR A 750 -2.58 -20.79 11.41
C TYR A 750 -3.65 -20.20 12.34
N PRO A 751 -3.79 -20.73 13.57
CA PRO A 751 -4.84 -20.31 14.50
C PRO A 751 -4.72 -18.84 14.93
N GLU A 752 -3.53 -18.26 14.84
CA GLU A 752 -3.24 -16.88 15.24
C GLU A 752 -3.62 -15.83 14.19
N ARG A 753 -4.02 -16.25 12.97
CA ARG A 753 -4.25 -15.33 11.84
C ARG A 753 -5.69 -14.85 11.76
N SER A 754 -5.86 -13.59 11.38
CA SER A 754 -7.17 -12.97 11.19
C SER A 754 -7.93 -13.57 9.99
N LEU A 755 -9.26 -13.45 10.02
CA LEU A 755 -10.13 -13.85 8.90
C LEU A 755 -9.76 -13.13 7.59
N GLU A 756 -9.39 -11.85 7.66
CA GLU A 756 -8.89 -11.10 6.51
C GLU A 756 -7.65 -11.75 5.88
N TRP A 757 -6.69 -12.16 6.71
CA TRP A 757 -5.49 -12.83 6.24
C TRP A 757 -5.81 -14.19 5.63
N ILE A 758 -6.69 -14.97 6.27
CA ILE A 758 -7.15 -16.27 5.77
C ILE A 758 -7.82 -16.10 4.41
N PHE A 759 -8.76 -15.14 4.27
CA PHE A 759 -9.42 -14.83 3.01
C PHE A 759 -8.42 -14.46 1.91
N LYS A 760 -7.44 -13.60 2.22
CA LYS A 760 -6.35 -13.22 1.31
C LYS A 760 -5.49 -14.42 0.90
N THR A 761 -5.27 -15.39 1.77
CA THR A 761 -4.52 -16.61 1.45
C THR A 761 -5.32 -17.50 0.50
N ILE A 762 -6.61 -17.71 0.76
CA ILE A 762 -7.49 -18.54 -0.06
C ILE A 762 -7.65 -17.94 -1.46
N ILE A 763 -7.93 -16.64 -1.56
CA ILE A 763 -8.21 -15.99 -2.85
C ILE A 763 -7.00 -16.05 -3.81
N ARG A 764 -5.77 -16.17 -3.30
CA ARG A 764 -4.58 -16.33 -4.15
C ARG A 764 -4.64 -17.61 -4.98
N SER A 765 -5.18 -18.70 -4.43
CA SER A 765 -5.39 -19.97 -5.13
C SER A 765 -6.75 -19.99 -5.84
N LYS A 766 -7.77 -19.33 -5.26
CA LYS A 766 -9.19 -19.32 -5.72
C LYS A 766 -9.57 -18.22 -6.70
N ARG A 767 -8.60 -17.48 -7.23
CA ARG A 767 -8.86 -16.39 -8.17
C ARG A 767 -9.38 -16.91 -9.51
N GLY A 768 -10.32 -16.19 -10.13
CA GLY A 768 -10.94 -16.53 -11.40
C GLY A 768 -12.22 -17.35 -11.28
N ILE A 769 -12.54 -17.86 -10.09
CA ILE A 769 -13.70 -18.72 -9.85
C ILE A 769 -14.84 -17.88 -9.29
N ILE A 770 -16.00 -17.96 -9.94
CA ILE A 770 -17.19 -17.18 -9.60
C ILE A 770 -17.86 -17.80 -8.37
N HIS A 771 -18.25 -19.07 -8.43
CA HIS A 771 -18.91 -19.80 -7.34
C HIS A 771 -17.91 -20.68 -6.61
N THR A 772 -17.60 -20.35 -5.35
CA THR A 772 -16.48 -20.98 -4.63
C THR A 772 -16.90 -22.12 -3.69
N GLU A 773 -18.15 -22.56 -3.79
CA GLU A 773 -18.74 -23.68 -3.04
C GLU A 773 -18.35 -25.05 -3.59
N ASN A 774 -18.04 -25.13 -4.89
CA ASN A 774 -17.72 -26.38 -5.57
C ASN A 774 -16.22 -26.76 -5.46
N ILE A 775 -15.93 -28.05 -5.59
CA ILE A 775 -14.61 -28.66 -5.36
C ILE A 775 -13.85 -28.85 -6.68
N TRP A 776 -13.48 -27.81 -7.43
CA TRP A 776 -12.72 -28.06 -8.69
C TRP A 776 -11.76 -26.92 -9.07
N SER A 777 -10.52 -27.33 -9.42
CA SER A 777 -9.40 -26.64 -10.10
C SER A 777 -8.99 -25.21 -9.69
N TRP A 778 -7.68 -24.91 -9.65
CA TRP A 778 -7.14 -23.72 -8.97
C TRP A 778 -5.96 -23.08 -9.68
N TYR A 779 -5.66 -21.82 -9.32
CA TYR A 779 -4.50 -21.12 -9.82
C TYR A 779 -3.21 -21.62 -9.15
N LEU A 780 -2.41 -22.39 -9.89
CA LEU A 780 -1.26 -23.12 -9.33
C LEU A 780 0.03 -22.31 -9.17
N LYS A 781 0.04 -21.00 -9.47
CA LYS A 781 1.28 -20.20 -9.49
C LYS A 781 2.12 -20.32 -8.21
N ASP A 782 1.50 -20.39 -7.03
CA ASP A 782 2.22 -20.41 -5.76
C ASP A 782 2.98 -21.75 -5.50
N LYS A 783 2.84 -22.78 -6.36
CA LYS A 783 3.65 -24.01 -6.25
C LYS A 783 5.07 -23.86 -6.82
N ILE A 784 5.23 -22.97 -7.81
CA ILE A 784 6.48 -22.73 -8.55
C ILE A 784 7.65 -22.42 -7.59
N TYR A 785 7.36 -21.74 -6.48
CA TYR A 785 8.37 -21.41 -5.47
C TYR A 785 9.13 -22.64 -4.98
N LEU A 786 8.47 -23.78 -4.74
CA LEU A 786 9.15 -24.97 -4.25
C LEU A 786 9.67 -25.86 -5.39
N ASP A 787 8.93 -26.01 -6.49
CA ASP A 787 9.38 -26.87 -7.61
C ASP A 787 10.63 -26.34 -8.29
N GLY A 788 10.79 -25.01 -8.37
CA GLY A 788 12.02 -24.43 -8.89
C GLY A 788 13.25 -24.83 -8.07
N PHE A 789 13.08 -25.07 -6.75
CA PHE A 789 14.15 -25.35 -5.79
C PHE A 789 15.08 -26.47 -6.24
N THR A 790 14.50 -27.59 -6.63
CA THR A 790 15.21 -28.83 -6.95
C THR A 790 15.97 -28.75 -8.27
N LYS A 791 15.39 -28.10 -9.29
CA LYS A 791 15.95 -28.07 -10.64
C LYS A 791 17.30 -27.35 -10.72
N ILE A 792 17.42 -26.19 -10.08
CA ILE A 792 18.65 -25.39 -10.20
C ILE A 792 19.65 -25.76 -9.10
N ASP A 793 19.21 -26.31 -7.97
CA ASP A 793 20.12 -26.98 -7.04
C ASP A 793 20.90 -28.10 -7.76
N GLN A 794 20.22 -28.93 -8.55
CA GLN A 794 20.88 -29.91 -9.46
C GLN A 794 21.80 -29.24 -10.49
N TRP A 795 21.38 -28.11 -11.08
CA TRP A 795 22.19 -27.38 -12.06
C TRP A 795 23.48 -26.78 -11.46
N ILE A 796 23.42 -26.27 -10.23
CA ILE A 796 24.58 -25.78 -9.47
C ILE A 796 25.47 -26.95 -9.03
N GLN A 797 24.88 -28.04 -8.55
CA GLN A 797 25.62 -29.27 -8.21
C GLN A 797 26.37 -29.85 -9.42
N ALA A 798 25.87 -29.62 -10.64
CA ALA A 798 26.55 -29.94 -11.88
C ALA A 798 27.70 -28.96 -12.26
N GLY A 799 28.07 -28.01 -11.38
CA GLY A 799 29.21 -27.11 -11.54
C GLY A 799 28.91 -25.79 -12.25
N ASN A 800 27.64 -25.46 -12.53
CA ASN A 800 27.28 -24.22 -13.22
C ASN A 800 27.10 -23.04 -12.25
N THR A 801 27.43 -21.83 -12.71
CA THR A 801 27.30 -20.61 -11.90
C THR A 801 26.10 -19.74 -12.33
N PRO A 802 25.34 -19.16 -11.37
CA PRO A 802 24.14 -18.39 -11.68
C PRO A 802 24.42 -17.00 -12.28
N GLU A 803 25.67 -16.53 -12.39
CA GLU A 803 25.98 -15.16 -12.86
C GLU A 803 25.34 -14.82 -14.21
N LYS A 804 25.34 -15.78 -15.15
CA LYS A 804 24.73 -15.60 -16.48
C LYS A 804 23.21 -15.37 -16.40
N MET A 805 22.54 -15.91 -15.39
CA MET A 805 21.10 -15.72 -15.20
C MET A 805 20.77 -14.28 -14.81
N TYR A 806 21.61 -13.57 -14.04
CA TYR A 806 21.31 -12.18 -13.66
C TYR A 806 21.34 -11.20 -14.84
N LYS A 807 21.92 -11.62 -15.97
CA LYS A 807 21.98 -10.78 -17.15
C LYS A 807 20.58 -10.43 -17.67
N TRP A 808 19.61 -11.36 -17.70
CA TRP A 808 18.29 -11.13 -18.35
C TRP A 808 17.16 -11.94 -17.75
N LYS A 809 15.91 -11.61 -18.09
CA LYS A 809 14.73 -12.42 -17.74
C LYS A 809 14.54 -13.62 -18.67
N MET A 810 15.48 -14.57 -18.58
CA MET A 810 15.48 -15.82 -19.34
C MET A 810 15.58 -17.06 -18.43
N LYS A 811 15.18 -18.20 -18.98
CA LYS A 811 15.37 -19.53 -18.39
C LYS A 811 16.76 -20.08 -18.69
N ILE A 812 17.19 -21.08 -17.93
CA ILE A 812 18.52 -21.68 -18.05
C ILE A 812 18.79 -22.20 -19.46
N GLU A 813 17.81 -22.83 -20.11
CA GLU A 813 18.00 -23.42 -21.44
C GLU A 813 18.17 -22.36 -22.55
N ASP A 814 17.76 -21.12 -22.30
CA ASP A 814 17.88 -20.03 -23.26
C ASP A 814 19.19 -19.23 -23.06
N LEU A 815 20.04 -19.59 -22.09
CA LEU A 815 21.34 -18.92 -21.86
C LEU A 815 22.33 -19.08 -23.02
N ILE A 816 22.11 -20.05 -23.91
CA ILE A 816 22.94 -20.26 -25.11
C ILE A 816 22.89 -19.10 -26.10
N TYR A 817 21.82 -18.31 -26.07
CA TYR A 817 21.60 -17.21 -27.02
C TYR A 817 22.25 -15.90 -26.58
N ILE A 818 22.98 -15.88 -25.46
CA ILE A 818 23.61 -14.67 -24.91
C ILE A 818 25.12 -14.83 -24.75
N ILE A 819 25.82 -13.68 -24.80
CA ILE A 819 27.27 -13.54 -24.57
C ILE A 819 27.59 -13.65 -23.08
#